data_AF-A0A0Q7YX45-F1
#
_entry.id   AF-A0A0Q7YX45-F1
#
_cell.length_a   1.000
_cell.length_b   1.000
_cell.length_c   1.000
_cell.angle_alpha   90.00
_cell.angle_beta   90.00
_cell.angle_gamma   90.00
#
_symmetry.space_group_name_H-M   'P 1'
#
loop_
_entity.id
_entity.type
_entity.pdbx_description
1 polymer ?
#
loop_
_entity_poly.entity_id
_entity_poly.type
_entity_poly.pdbx_seq_one_letter_code
_entity_poly.pdbx_strand_id
1 'polypeptide(L)'
;MPDGGGRGFLGKFSARAATPRPEVVPSIHTKEALLLLQNYEESGQGWFWSTDADGRLTYITHHVAQQMGRTAAAMLGATFSDLFLPVDSHGERQRTLPFLLTKQSKFDELPLRGAFEGDQRWWAVSGRPHFDGGGRFTGYRGSGIDITEQRRSAEDASRLAMYDSLTGLANRFNISKKLDTTLAAFAQQQRSCAIMLLDLDRFKQVNDTLGHPAGDALLKQVAERLLKIVGDKEMVSRLGGDEFQIILPDVEDRGKLGDMASDIINSLSQPYSVEGSRCIIGASIGVAISPFDGDNSDNLVRNADLALYAAKGNGRGRFSFYSSDLHQSAEDRRALEEDLRDALARGEMELSYQPIVNAKTDTVTGMEALIRWTHPERGPISPALFIPIAEEANLIWTLGEWVLRKACDDASRWPGEMRVAVNVSPIQFANAELPKIVTHALAASGLPPEQLELEITESVFLGDSAETSQMFKALKAIGVRLALDDFGTGYSSLGYLQSAPFDKIKIDQSFVRGATQPGSRNGAIIAAIVALAEALEMETTAEGIESLDQLDLIRKLNVSHVQGYVYSKSVSNDELLGHAESGNWTIKPAGPARQRNDRFQMFRNVGAIHDNYRYTVVMRNLSATGAFIEGIMDVPIGTQFVIDFGEGQLATATVRRTKKHQQGIEFEQSMVSDGNGGLCTRHRVSPYLIAAATQQTATSLALPSFTTTTDWTGN
;
A
#
# COMPACT_ATOMS: atom_id res chain seq x y z
N MET A 1 -31.32 -88.62 -18.89
CA MET A 1 -31.51 -89.86 -18.13
C MET A 1 -30.98 -89.62 -16.73
N PRO A 2 -31.79 -89.76 -15.67
CA PRO A 2 -33.24 -90.00 -15.63
C PRO A 2 -33.97 -88.77 -15.06
N ASP A 3 -35.28 -88.61 -14.98
CA ASP A 3 -36.46 -89.24 -15.57
C ASP A 3 -37.58 -88.21 -15.28
N GLY A 4 -38.52 -87.98 -16.19
CA GLY A 4 -39.82 -88.67 -16.14
C GLY A 4 -40.71 -88.00 -15.08
N GLY A 5 -41.73 -87.22 -15.41
CA GLY A 5 -42.73 -87.48 -16.43
C GLY A 5 -43.96 -88.14 -15.78
N GLY A 6 -45.13 -87.55 -16.02
CA GLY A 6 -46.43 -88.18 -15.84
C GLY A 6 -47.13 -87.76 -14.55
N ARG A 7 -48.31 -87.12 -14.54
CA ARG A 7 -49.56 -87.23 -15.32
C ARG A 7 -50.68 -87.62 -14.34
N GLY A 8 -51.80 -86.90 -14.47
CA GLY A 8 -53.14 -87.42 -14.21
C GLY A 8 -53.82 -86.78 -12.99
N PHE A 9 -55.12 -86.50 -12.99
CA PHE A 9 -56.15 -86.72 -14.00
C PHE A 9 -57.43 -86.06 -13.46
N LEU A 10 -58.13 -85.32 -14.32
CA LEU A 10 -59.59 -85.16 -14.44
C LEU A 10 -60.51 -84.82 -13.25
N GLY A 11 -61.37 -83.80 -13.46
CA GLY A 11 -62.71 -83.81 -12.86
C GLY A 11 -63.60 -82.56 -13.00
N LYS A 12 -64.11 -82.32 -14.21
CA LYS A 12 -65.46 -81.78 -14.58
C LYS A 12 -66.05 -80.47 -14.00
N PHE A 13 -66.30 -79.55 -14.95
CA PHE A 13 -67.52 -78.75 -15.25
C PHE A 13 -68.49 -78.30 -14.13
N SER A 14 -68.70 -76.98 -14.03
CA SER A 14 -70.02 -76.35 -14.26
C SER A 14 -69.87 -74.84 -14.49
N ALA A 15 -70.74 -74.29 -15.32
CA ALA A 15 -70.79 -72.88 -15.73
C ALA A 15 -71.91 -72.11 -15.00
N ARG A 16 -71.77 -70.78 -15.03
CA ARG A 16 -72.70 -69.67 -14.71
C ARG A 16 -72.87 -69.26 -13.24
N ALA A 17 -72.42 -68.03 -12.93
CA ALA A 17 -73.27 -66.84 -12.82
C ALA A 17 -72.39 -65.59 -12.56
N ALA A 18 -72.84 -64.42 -13.02
CA ALA A 18 -72.14 -63.15 -12.88
C ALA A 18 -72.36 -62.49 -11.50
N THR A 19 -71.48 -61.51 -11.19
CA THR A 19 -71.48 -60.45 -10.14
C THR A 19 -70.64 -60.71 -8.87
N PRO A 20 -70.07 -59.67 -8.20
CA PRO A 20 -69.82 -58.26 -8.56
C PRO A 20 -68.31 -57.89 -8.57
N ARG A 21 -67.97 -56.66 -9.01
CA ARG A 21 -66.59 -56.11 -8.89
C ARG A 21 -66.17 -56.12 -7.40
N PRO A 22 -64.97 -56.61 -7.04
CA PRO A 22 -64.50 -56.53 -5.66
C PRO A 22 -64.11 -55.08 -5.34
N GLU A 23 -64.74 -54.52 -4.31
CA GLU A 23 -64.23 -53.36 -3.59
C GLU A 23 -62.81 -53.64 -3.11
N VAL A 24 -61.88 -52.74 -3.45
CA VAL A 24 -60.50 -52.82 -2.99
C VAL A 24 -60.47 -52.41 -1.51
N VAL A 25 -60.45 -53.40 -0.61
CA VAL A 25 -60.15 -53.17 0.81
C VAL A 25 -58.66 -52.84 0.93
N PRO A 26 -58.26 -51.67 1.50
CA PRO A 26 -56.85 -51.34 1.65
C PRO A 26 -56.20 -52.31 2.63
N SER A 27 -55.15 -53.01 2.20
CA SER A 27 -54.32 -53.85 3.08
C SER A 27 -53.69 -52.97 4.17
N ILE A 28 -53.42 -53.55 5.35
CA ILE A 28 -52.84 -52.87 6.52
C ILE A 28 -51.55 -52.09 6.15
N HIS A 29 -50.75 -52.63 5.23
CA HIS A 29 -49.56 -51.96 4.67
C HIS A 29 -49.85 -50.67 3.89
N THR A 30 -51.04 -50.53 3.29
CA THR A 30 -51.42 -49.32 2.54
C THR A 30 -51.74 -48.18 3.50
N LYS A 31 -52.39 -48.46 4.63
CA LYS A 31 -52.68 -47.45 5.67
C LYS A 31 -51.41 -46.97 6.37
N GLU A 32 -50.51 -47.89 6.70
CA GLU A 32 -49.21 -47.54 7.31
C GLU A 32 -48.33 -46.73 6.34
N ALA A 33 -48.28 -47.09 5.06
CA ALA A 33 -47.54 -46.32 4.05
C ALA A 33 -48.12 -44.91 3.84
N LEU A 34 -49.45 -44.76 3.86
CA LEU A 34 -50.13 -43.46 3.80
C LEU A 34 -49.79 -42.59 5.02
N LEU A 35 -49.80 -43.15 6.22
CA LEU A 35 -49.42 -42.44 7.45
C LEU A 35 -47.96 -41.99 7.44
N LEU A 36 -47.04 -42.84 6.97
CA LEU A 36 -45.63 -42.47 6.82
C LEU A 36 -45.43 -41.34 5.80
N LEU A 37 -46.16 -41.38 4.68
CA LEU A 37 -46.13 -40.34 3.67
C LEU A 37 -46.69 -39.02 4.19
N GLN A 38 -47.82 -39.06 4.92
CA GLN A 38 -48.40 -37.89 5.57
C GLN A 38 -47.46 -37.28 6.60
N ASN A 39 -46.85 -38.10 7.47
CA ASN A 39 -45.85 -37.61 8.44
C ASN A 39 -44.64 -36.96 7.75
N TYR A 40 -44.19 -37.51 6.62
CA TYR A 40 -43.09 -36.93 5.84
C TYR A 40 -43.50 -35.58 5.21
N GLU A 41 -44.69 -35.49 4.63
CA GLU A 41 -45.24 -34.24 4.09
C GLU A 41 -45.43 -33.16 5.17
N GLU A 42 -45.88 -33.55 6.36
CA GLU A 42 -46.05 -32.66 7.52
C GLU A 42 -44.71 -32.20 8.11
N SER A 43 -43.66 -33.01 8.01
CA SER A 43 -42.31 -32.64 8.47
C SER A 43 -41.70 -31.47 7.70
N GLY A 44 -42.23 -31.15 6.51
CA GLY A 44 -41.72 -30.10 5.64
C GLY A 44 -40.34 -30.39 5.02
N GLN A 45 -39.77 -31.59 5.22
CA GLN A 45 -38.47 -32.00 4.66
C GLN A 45 -38.54 -32.29 3.16
N GLY A 46 -39.75 -32.49 2.62
CA GLY A 46 -39.99 -32.68 1.20
C GLY A 46 -41.48 -32.60 0.88
N TRP A 47 -41.79 -32.50 -0.41
CA TRP A 47 -43.15 -32.45 -0.93
C TRP A 47 -43.30 -33.35 -2.15
N PHE A 48 -44.52 -33.74 -2.45
CA PHE A 48 -44.87 -34.58 -3.60
C PHE A 48 -45.81 -33.85 -4.54
N TRP A 49 -45.76 -34.25 -5.81
CA TRP A 49 -46.63 -33.72 -6.84
C TRP A 49 -46.96 -34.77 -7.89
N SER A 50 -48.08 -34.59 -8.57
CA SER A 50 -48.42 -35.34 -9.78
C SER A 50 -49.13 -34.46 -10.80
N THR A 51 -49.05 -34.87 -12.06
CA THR A 51 -49.76 -34.21 -13.17
C THR A 51 -50.56 -35.21 -13.99
N ASP A 52 -51.49 -34.69 -14.79
CA ASP A 52 -52.11 -35.41 -15.89
C ASP A 52 -51.22 -35.43 -17.16
N ALA A 53 -51.73 -36.02 -18.24
CA ALA A 53 -51.02 -36.13 -19.51
C ALA A 53 -50.73 -34.77 -20.19
N ASP A 54 -51.46 -33.72 -19.82
CA ASP A 54 -51.27 -32.35 -20.32
C ASP A 54 -50.31 -31.52 -19.43
N GLY A 55 -49.74 -32.14 -18.39
CA GLY A 55 -48.82 -31.49 -17.47
C GLY A 55 -49.49 -30.59 -16.42
N ARG A 56 -50.81 -30.73 -16.22
CA ARG A 56 -51.58 -29.99 -15.21
C ARG A 56 -51.53 -30.72 -13.88
N LEU A 57 -51.35 -29.97 -12.79
CA LEU A 57 -51.26 -30.53 -11.44
C LEU A 57 -52.53 -31.27 -11.04
N THR A 58 -52.40 -32.56 -10.71
CA THR A 58 -53.46 -33.41 -10.15
C THR A 58 -53.29 -33.66 -8.66
N TYR A 59 -52.07 -33.46 -8.14
CA TYR A 59 -51.78 -33.53 -6.71
C TYR A 59 -50.60 -32.61 -6.39
N ILE A 60 -50.66 -31.95 -5.24
CA ILE A 60 -49.52 -31.28 -4.62
C ILE A 60 -49.69 -31.33 -3.10
N THR A 61 -48.62 -31.57 -2.37
CA THR A 61 -48.63 -31.54 -0.89
C THR A 61 -49.21 -30.21 -0.38
N HIS A 62 -50.10 -30.27 0.62
CA HIS A 62 -50.83 -29.08 1.07
C HIS A 62 -49.91 -27.99 1.65
N HIS A 63 -48.92 -28.39 2.44
CA HIS A 63 -48.00 -27.46 3.09
C HIS A 63 -47.13 -26.68 2.10
N VAL A 64 -46.66 -27.29 1.02
CA VAL A 64 -45.85 -26.58 0.02
C VAL A 64 -46.66 -25.53 -0.74
N ALA A 65 -47.96 -25.78 -0.97
CA ALA A 65 -48.83 -24.77 -1.58
C ALA A 65 -48.91 -23.50 -0.72
N GLN A 66 -49.00 -23.65 0.61
CA GLN A 66 -48.96 -22.53 1.55
C GLN A 66 -47.60 -21.83 1.54
N GLN A 67 -46.49 -22.58 1.49
CA GLN A 67 -45.14 -22.02 1.38
C GLN A 67 -44.92 -21.22 0.09
N MET A 68 -45.59 -21.60 -1.00
CA MET A 68 -45.64 -20.87 -2.27
C MET A 68 -46.69 -19.72 -2.28
N GLY A 69 -47.31 -19.41 -1.14
CA GLY A 69 -48.26 -18.30 -0.99
C GLY A 69 -49.64 -18.56 -1.62
N ARG A 70 -50.06 -19.82 -1.74
CA ARG A 70 -51.32 -20.25 -2.36
C ARG A 70 -52.02 -21.34 -1.53
N THR A 71 -53.23 -21.71 -1.94
CA THR A 71 -53.92 -22.90 -1.42
C THR A 71 -53.75 -24.04 -2.42
N ALA A 72 -53.65 -25.29 -1.94
CA ALA A 72 -53.52 -26.44 -2.82
C ALA A 72 -54.65 -26.52 -3.86
N ALA A 73 -55.87 -26.16 -3.46
CA ALA A 73 -57.03 -26.11 -4.36
C ALA A 73 -56.87 -25.10 -5.51
N ALA A 74 -56.18 -23.97 -5.29
CA ALA A 74 -55.91 -22.98 -6.32
C ALA A 74 -54.79 -23.40 -7.29
N MET A 75 -53.99 -24.40 -6.92
CA MET A 75 -52.87 -24.90 -7.73
C MET A 75 -53.23 -26.14 -8.56
N LEU A 76 -54.25 -26.90 -8.15
CA LEU A 76 -54.76 -28.02 -8.94
C LEU A 76 -55.29 -27.54 -10.29
N GLY A 77 -54.89 -28.20 -11.38
CA GLY A 77 -55.22 -27.85 -12.75
C GLY A 77 -54.30 -26.81 -13.41
N ALA A 78 -53.41 -26.16 -12.64
CA ALA A 78 -52.38 -25.27 -13.17
C ALA A 78 -51.26 -26.07 -13.85
N THR A 79 -50.59 -25.47 -14.84
CA THR A 79 -49.44 -26.09 -15.51
C THR A 79 -48.26 -26.17 -14.55
N PHE A 80 -47.67 -27.35 -14.38
CA PHE A 80 -46.59 -27.56 -13.41
C PHE A 80 -45.36 -26.66 -13.65
N SER A 81 -45.03 -26.36 -14.92
CA SER A 81 -43.90 -25.47 -15.23
C SER A 81 -44.10 -24.03 -14.76
N ASP A 82 -45.35 -23.57 -14.64
CA ASP A 82 -45.68 -22.17 -14.31
C ASP A 82 -45.44 -21.86 -12.83
N LEU A 83 -45.17 -22.89 -12.02
CA LEU A 83 -44.77 -22.76 -10.62
C LEU A 83 -43.36 -22.19 -10.46
N PHE A 84 -42.55 -22.21 -11.52
CA PHE A 84 -41.13 -21.89 -11.46
C PHE A 84 -40.74 -20.82 -12.48
N LEU A 85 -39.79 -19.96 -12.10
CA LEU A 85 -39.20 -18.99 -13.02
C LEU A 85 -38.34 -19.70 -14.05
N PRO A 86 -38.27 -19.19 -15.28
CA PRO A 86 -37.22 -19.54 -16.21
C PRO A 86 -35.87 -19.22 -15.55
N VAL A 87 -35.01 -20.23 -15.39
CA VAL A 87 -33.64 -19.99 -14.89
C VAL A 87 -32.80 -19.56 -16.09
N ASP A 88 -32.37 -18.30 -16.12
CA ASP A 88 -31.36 -17.84 -17.06
C ASP A 88 -30.01 -18.47 -16.68
N SER A 89 -29.60 -19.50 -17.42
CA SER A 89 -28.30 -20.14 -17.22
C SER A 89 -27.22 -19.33 -17.93
N HIS A 90 -26.55 -18.45 -17.17
CA HIS A 90 -25.22 -18.00 -17.54
C HIS A 90 -24.25 -19.21 -17.51
N GLY A 91 -24.09 -19.88 -18.65
CA GLY A 91 -22.90 -20.70 -18.94
C GLY A 91 -23.07 -22.22 -18.97
N GLU A 92 -24.16 -22.81 -18.45
CA GLU A 92 -24.38 -24.26 -18.55
C GLU A 92 -25.64 -24.59 -19.35
N ARG A 93 -25.51 -25.50 -20.34
CA ARG A 93 -26.60 -26.08 -21.14
C ARG A 93 -27.49 -27.01 -20.29
N GLN A 94 -28.10 -26.51 -19.22
CA GLN A 94 -29.12 -27.28 -18.50
C GLN A 94 -30.42 -27.30 -19.32
N ARG A 95 -31.05 -28.47 -19.42
CA ARG A 95 -32.32 -28.66 -20.14
C ARG A 95 -33.44 -28.03 -19.32
N THR A 96 -34.23 -27.15 -19.92
CA THR A 96 -35.34 -26.48 -19.22
C THR A 96 -36.44 -27.49 -18.85
N LEU A 97 -37.13 -27.26 -17.73
CA LEU A 97 -38.24 -28.13 -17.27
C LEU A 97 -39.30 -28.37 -18.37
N PRO A 98 -39.77 -27.35 -19.14
CA PRO A 98 -40.71 -27.57 -20.24
C PRO A 98 -40.20 -28.55 -21.32
N PHE A 99 -38.90 -28.52 -21.62
CA PHE A 99 -38.29 -29.46 -22.58
C PHE A 99 -38.31 -30.90 -22.06
N LEU A 100 -38.00 -31.10 -20.77
CA LEU A 100 -37.98 -32.42 -20.13
C LEU A 100 -39.38 -33.04 -20.07
N LEU A 101 -40.39 -32.23 -19.76
CA LEU A 101 -41.80 -32.64 -19.75
C LEU A 101 -42.30 -33.01 -21.15
N THR A 102 -41.97 -32.20 -22.17
CA THR A 102 -42.33 -32.48 -23.58
C THR A 102 -41.70 -33.79 -24.07
N LYS A 103 -40.46 -34.07 -23.65
CA LYS A 103 -39.73 -35.30 -24.01
C LYS A 103 -40.09 -36.50 -23.15
N GLN A 104 -41.05 -36.38 -22.23
CA GLN A 104 -41.46 -37.45 -21.31
C GLN A 104 -40.25 -38.10 -20.62
N SER A 105 -39.22 -37.31 -20.34
CA SER A 105 -37.96 -37.78 -19.75
C SER A 105 -38.01 -37.71 -18.23
N LYS A 106 -37.34 -38.65 -17.57
CA LYS A 106 -37.07 -38.54 -16.13
C LYS A 106 -36.10 -37.39 -15.86
N PHE A 107 -36.24 -36.75 -14.71
CA PHE A 107 -35.31 -35.76 -14.19
C PHE A 107 -35.20 -35.92 -12.68
N ASP A 108 -33.99 -35.72 -12.16
CA ASP A 108 -33.65 -35.94 -10.77
C ASP A 108 -33.02 -34.64 -10.24
N GLU A 109 -33.54 -34.12 -9.12
CA GLU A 109 -33.04 -32.95 -8.38
C GLU A 109 -32.78 -31.70 -9.24
N LEU A 110 -33.67 -31.39 -10.19
CA LEU A 110 -33.55 -30.20 -11.04
C LEU A 110 -33.76 -28.93 -10.19
N PRO A 111 -32.77 -28.02 -10.09
CA PRO A 111 -32.90 -26.80 -9.31
C PRO A 111 -33.80 -25.78 -10.04
N LEU A 112 -34.85 -25.33 -9.36
CA LEU A 112 -35.86 -24.42 -9.89
C LEU A 112 -36.18 -23.33 -8.86
N ARG A 113 -36.38 -22.09 -9.32
CA ARG A 113 -36.75 -20.97 -8.47
C ARG A 113 -38.25 -20.75 -8.50
N GLY A 114 -38.88 -20.54 -7.34
CA GLY A 114 -40.33 -20.26 -7.27
C GLY A 114 -40.73 -19.04 -8.11
N ALA A 115 -41.86 -19.11 -8.81
CA ALA A 115 -42.39 -18.04 -9.67
C ALA A 115 -43.30 -17.04 -8.96
N PHE A 116 -43.71 -17.34 -7.74
CA PHE A 116 -44.74 -16.56 -7.05
C PHE A 116 -44.17 -15.37 -6.29
N GLU A 117 -44.92 -14.28 -6.28
CA GLU A 117 -44.59 -13.08 -5.52
C GLU A 117 -44.53 -13.42 -4.01
N GLY A 118 -43.35 -13.26 -3.41
CA GLY A 118 -43.06 -13.65 -2.02
C GLY A 118 -42.35 -15.00 -1.86
N ASP A 119 -42.26 -15.83 -2.90
CA ASP A 119 -41.48 -17.07 -2.88
C ASP A 119 -40.07 -16.84 -3.47
N GLN A 120 -39.08 -16.64 -2.60
CA GLN A 120 -37.67 -16.56 -2.98
C GLN A 120 -36.91 -17.89 -2.84
N ARG A 121 -37.63 -19.01 -2.70
CA ARG A 121 -37.01 -20.31 -2.43
C ARG A 121 -36.47 -20.95 -3.70
N TRP A 122 -35.50 -21.82 -3.47
CA TRP A 122 -34.98 -22.75 -4.47
C TRP A 122 -35.45 -24.15 -4.14
N TRP A 123 -35.99 -24.82 -5.15
CA TRP A 123 -36.53 -26.18 -5.06
C TRP A 123 -35.66 -27.13 -5.89
N ALA A 124 -35.24 -28.26 -5.32
CA ALA A 124 -34.73 -29.37 -6.13
C ALA A 124 -35.91 -30.30 -6.44
N VAL A 125 -36.27 -30.41 -7.71
CA VAL A 125 -37.48 -31.12 -8.15
C VAL A 125 -37.11 -32.35 -8.98
N SER A 126 -37.66 -33.49 -8.59
CA SER A 126 -37.52 -34.77 -9.30
C SER A 126 -38.86 -35.19 -9.88
N GLY A 127 -38.84 -35.81 -11.06
CA GLY A 127 -40.05 -36.24 -11.75
C GLY A 127 -39.82 -37.45 -12.64
N ARG A 128 -40.78 -38.39 -12.61
CA ARG A 128 -40.80 -39.57 -13.47
C ARG A 128 -42.13 -39.64 -14.25
N PRO A 129 -42.09 -39.94 -15.56
CA PRO A 129 -43.29 -40.15 -16.34
C PRO A 129 -44.00 -41.44 -15.88
N HIS A 130 -45.33 -41.41 -15.86
CA HIS A 130 -46.17 -42.56 -15.54
C HIS A 130 -47.04 -42.93 -16.73
N PHE A 131 -47.16 -44.24 -16.99
CA PHE A 131 -47.91 -44.80 -18.10
C PHE A 131 -48.98 -45.77 -17.60
N ASP A 132 -50.10 -45.87 -18.31
CA ASP A 132 -51.15 -46.86 -18.05
C ASP A 132 -50.69 -48.29 -18.42
N GLY A 133 -51.53 -49.28 -18.12
CA GLY A 133 -51.26 -50.70 -18.44
C GLY A 133 -51.16 -51.00 -19.95
N GLY A 134 -51.51 -50.05 -20.82
CA GLY A 134 -51.35 -50.10 -22.27
C GLY A 134 -50.15 -49.31 -22.80
N GLY A 135 -49.31 -48.74 -21.93
CA GLY A 135 -48.12 -47.97 -22.30
C GLY A 135 -48.42 -46.52 -22.74
N ARG A 136 -49.62 -46.00 -22.50
CA ARG A 136 -49.98 -44.61 -22.81
C ARG A 136 -49.53 -43.69 -21.68
N PHE A 137 -48.94 -42.55 -22.04
CA PHE A 137 -48.53 -41.54 -21.06
C PHE A 137 -49.75 -40.97 -20.32
N THR A 138 -49.69 -40.94 -18.99
CA THR A 138 -50.77 -40.48 -18.10
C THR A 138 -50.39 -39.28 -17.24
N GLY A 139 -49.14 -38.80 -17.36
CA GLY A 139 -48.62 -37.65 -16.61
C GLY A 139 -47.34 -37.98 -15.84
N TYR A 140 -46.97 -37.11 -14.90
CA TYR A 140 -45.78 -37.27 -14.06
C TYR A 140 -46.14 -37.50 -12.60
N ARG A 141 -45.22 -38.15 -11.87
CA ARG A 141 -45.17 -38.15 -10.41
C ARG A 141 -43.77 -37.78 -9.96
N GLY A 142 -43.68 -37.02 -8.89
CA GLY A 142 -42.42 -36.48 -8.45
C GLY A 142 -42.42 -36.02 -7.01
N SER A 143 -41.25 -35.57 -6.59
CA SER A 143 -41.02 -34.95 -5.30
C SER A 143 -40.21 -33.68 -5.46
N GLY A 144 -40.20 -32.85 -4.44
CA GLY A 144 -39.28 -31.74 -4.33
C GLY A 144 -38.82 -31.53 -2.90
N ILE A 145 -37.68 -30.87 -2.74
CA ILE A 145 -37.13 -30.46 -1.45
C ILE A 145 -36.71 -28.99 -1.52
N ASP A 146 -36.82 -28.29 -0.38
CA ASP A 146 -36.34 -26.91 -0.26
C ASP A 146 -34.81 -26.93 -0.11
N ILE A 147 -34.08 -26.38 -1.08
CA ILE A 147 -32.62 -26.29 -1.08
C ILE A 147 -32.13 -24.86 -0.80
N THR A 148 -33.00 -23.98 -0.31
CA THR A 148 -32.68 -22.56 -0.11
C THR A 148 -31.53 -22.36 0.88
N GLU A 149 -31.59 -22.99 2.04
CA GLU A 149 -30.54 -22.87 3.07
C GLU A 149 -29.24 -23.54 2.63
N GLN A 150 -29.32 -24.69 1.94
CA GLN A 150 -28.17 -25.39 1.40
C GLN A 150 -27.46 -24.56 0.33
N ARG A 151 -28.21 -23.93 -0.59
CA ARG A 151 -27.64 -23.02 -1.59
C ARG A 151 -27.06 -21.77 -0.95
N ARG A 152 -27.76 -21.13 -0.02
CA ARG A 152 -27.23 -19.97 0.71
C ARG A 152 -25.93 -20.31 1.44
N SER A 153 -25.89 -21.45 2.13
CA SER A 153 -24.69 -21.93 2.83
C SER A 153 -23.55 -22.24 1.85
N ALA A 154 -23.83 -22.83 0.70
CA ALA A 154 -22.82 -23.10 -0.33
C ALA A 154 -22.30 -21.81 -0.99
N GLU A 155 -23.19 -20.84 -1.24
CA GLU A 155 -22.83 -19.52 -1.78
C GLU A 155 -22.01 -18.71 -0.76
N ASP A 156 -22.39 -18.73 0.52
CA ASP A 156 -21.64 -18.10 1.60
C ASP A 156 -20.29 -18.80 1.84
N ALA A 157 -20.23 -20.12 1.81
CA ALA A 157 -18.98 -20.86 1.91
C ALA A 157 -18.04 -20.56 0.74
N SER A 158 -18.58 -20.49 -0.48
CA SER A 158 -17.81 -20.11 -1.67
C SER A 158 -17.32 -18.67 -1.58
N ARG A 159 -18.12 -17.76 -1.02
CA ARG A 159 -17.74 -16.36 -0.81
C ARG A 159 -16.64 -16.22 0.25
N LEU A 160 -16.77 -16.90 1.39
CA LEU A 160 -15.77 -16.89 2.47
C LEU A 160 -14.44 -17.53 2.03
N ALA A 161 -14.47 -18.48 1.11
CA ALA A 161 -13.27 -19.06 0.53
C ALA A 161 -12.48 -18.05 -0.33
N MET A 162 -13.12 -17.01 -0.87
CA MET A 162 -12.51 -16.07 -1.83
C MET A 162 -12.37 -14.63 -1.33
N TYR A 163 -13.14 -14.22 -0.31
CA TYR A 163 -13.22 -12.85 0.14
C TYR A 163 -13.00 -12.73 1.65
N ASP A 164 -12.39 -11.62 2.06
CA ASP A 164 -12.24 -11.24 3.46
C ASP A 164 -13.60 -10.85 4.05
N SER A 165 -13.98 -11.45 5.17
CA SER A 165 -15.31 -11.27 5.77
C SER A 165 -15.54 -9.87 6.33
N LEU A 166 -14.47 -9.15 6.68
CA LEU A 166 -14.55 -7.82 7.26
C LEU A 166 -14.70 -6.73 6.19
N THR A 167 -13.81 -6.71 5.21
CA THR A 167 -13.69 -5.67 4.19
C THR A 167 -14.44 -6.00 2.90
N GLY A 168 -14.76 -7.27 2.68
CA GLY A 168 -15.37 -7.76 1.45
C GLY A 168 -14.42 -7.71 0.24
N LEU A 169 -13.13 -7.41 0.43
CA LEU A 169 -12.08 -7.50 -0.59
C LEU A 169 -11.69 -8.95 -0.84
N ALA A 170 -10.89 -9.21 -1.89
CA ALA A 170 -10.29 -10.53 -2.08
C ALA A 170 -9.44 -10.91 -0.85
N ASN A 171 -9.46 -12.19 -0.46
CA ASN A 171 -8.58 -12.70 0.57
C ASN A 171 -7.22 -13.13 -0.02
N ARG A 172 -6.27 -13.49 0.84
CA ARG A 172 -4.94 -13.99 0.46
C ARG A 172 -4.98 -15.12 -0.58
N PHE A 173 -5.88 -16.09 -0.40
CA PHE A 173 -5.99 -17.23 -1.32
C PHE A 173 -6.40 -16.79 -2.74
N ASN A 174 -7.42 -15.95 -2.84
CA ASN A 174 -7.95 -15.50 -4.13
C ASN A 174 -6.97 -14.61 -4.87
N ILE A 175 -6.31 -13.68 -4.18
CA ILE A 175 -5.35 -12.76 -4.81
C ILE A 175 -4.07 -13.48 -5.27
N SER A 176 -3.56 -14.46 -4.50
CA SER A 176 -2.41 -15.27 -4.92
C SER A 176 -2.73 -16.06 -6.19
N LYS A 177 -3.90 -16.73 -6.23
CA LYS A 177 -4.35 -17.46 -7.43
C LYS A 177 -4.50 -16.55 -8.65
N LYS A 178 -5.04 -15.34 -8.46
CA LYS A 178 -5.17 -14.33 -9.51
C LYS A 178 -3.80 -13.88 -10.02
N LEU A 179 -2.84 -13.64 -9.11
CA LEU A 179 -1.47 -13.27 -9.44
C LEU A 179 -0.78 -14.38 -10.27
N ASP A 180 -0.83 -15.63 -9.81
CA ASP A 180 -0.25 -16.78 -10.52
C ASP A 180 -0.78 -16.89 -11.95
N THR A 181 -2.11 -16.80 -12.09
CA THR A 181 -2.78 -16.90 -13.39
C THR A 181 -2.39 -15.73 -14.30
N THR A 182 -2.30 -14.51 -13.74
CA THR A 182 -1.93 -13.30 -14.48
C THR A 182 -0.48 -13.35 -14.96
N LEU A 183 0.45 -13.71 -14.07
CA LEU A 183 1.88 -13.84 -14.40
C LEU A 183 2.12 -14.92 -15.45
N ALA A 184 1.46 -16.09 -15.34
CA ALA A 184 1.59 -17.16 -16.33
C ALA A 184 1.10 -16.71 -17.72
N ALA A 185 -0.02 -15.99 -17.80
CA ALA A 185 -0.54 -15.46 -19.06
C ALA A 185 0.36 -14.36 -19.64
N PHE A 186 0.90 -13.48 -18.78
CA PHE A 186 1.67 -12.31 -19.21
C PHE A 186 3.10 -12.67 -19.60
N ALA A 187 3.71 -13.68 -18.97
CA ALA A 187 4.99 -14.22 -19.38
C ALA A 187 4.98 -14.70 -20.84
N GLN A 188 3.88 -15.32 -21.29
CA GLN A 188 3.73 -15.75 -22.69
C GLN A 188 3.54 -14.56 -23.66
N GLN A 189 2.91 -13.48 -23.19
CA GLN A 189 2.64 -12.27 -23.97
C GLN A 189 3.77 -11.23 -23.86
N GLN A 190 4.84 -11.51 -23.11
CA GLN A 190 5.91 -10.56 -22.78
C GLN A 190 5.38 -9.26 -22.17
N ARG A 191 4.35 -9.35 -21.33
CA ARG A 191 3.73 -8.23 -20.61
C ARG A 191 4.19 -8.20 -19.15
N SER A 192 4.03 -7.03 -18.55
CA SER A 192 4.48 -6.76 -17.19
C SER A 192 3.32 -6.74 -16.20
N CYS A 193 3.59 -7.03 -14.94
CA CYS A 193 2.61 -6.97 -13.86
C CYS A 193 3.28 -6.42 -12.61
N ALA A 194 2.75 -5.32 -12.08
CA ALA A 194 3.22 -4.76 -10.82
C ALA A 194 2.34 -5.26 -9.65
N ILE A 195 2.94 -5.34 -8.47
CA ILE A 195 2.21 -5.48 -7.22
C ILE A 195 2.63 -4.38 -6.25
N MET A 196 1.69 -3.97 -5.40
CA MET A 196 1.96 -3.14 -4.24
C MET A 196 1.56 -3.91 -2.99
N LEU A 197 2.48 -4.07 -2.04
CA LEU A 197 2.19 -4.52 -0.69
C LEU A 197 2.10 -3.30 0.22
N LEU A 198 1.07 -3.25 1.05
CA LEU A 198 0.77 -2.12 1.92
C LEU A 198 0.61 -2.59 3.35
N ASP A 199 1.08 -1.77 4.27
CA ASP A 199 0.91 -1.94 5.71
C ASP A 199 0.48 -0.63 6.34
N LEU A 200 -0.48 -0.68 7.27
CA LEU A 200 -1.00 0.50 7.93
C LEU A 200 -0.12 0.87 9.13
N ASP A 201 0.57 2.00 9.02
CA ASP A 201 1.45 2.46 10.09
C ASP A 201 0.65 2.79 11.35
N ARG A 202 1.13 2.29 12.50
CA ARG A 202 0.54 2.53 13.83
C ARG A 202 -0.89 1.98 13.99
N PHE A 203 -1.36 1.06 13.13
CA PHE A 203 -2.69 0.44 13.29
C PHE A 203 -2.86 -0.26 14.65
N LYS A 204 -1.80 -0.90 15.16
CA LYS A 204 -1.80 -1.50 16.50
C LYS A 204 -2.14 -0.49 17.60
N GLN A 205 -1.59 0.73 17.53
CA GLN A 205 -1.86 1.79 18.50
C GLN A 205 -3.35 2.18 18.50
N VAL A 206 -4.01 2.15 17.34
CA VAL A 206 -5.46 2.39 17.24
C VAL A 206 -6.24 1.30 17.96
N ASN A 207 -5.89 0.02 17.76
CA ASN A 207 -6.53 -1.08 18.49
C ASN A 207 -6.30 -0.99 20.00
N ASP A 208 -5.08 -0.66 20.42
CA ASP A 208 -4.72 -0.56 21.84
C ASP A 208 -5.42 0.63 22.52
N THR A 209 -5.70 1.72 21.79
CA THR A 209 -6.31 2.94 22.34
C THR A 209 -7.84 2.97 22.23
N LEU A 210 -8.40 2.53 21.10
CA LEU A 210 -9.84 2.66 20.78
C LEU A 210 -10.57 1.30 20.74
N GLY A 211 -9.85 0.19 20.86
CA GLY A 211 -10.39 -1.17 20.85
C GLY A 211 -10.56 -1.76 19.45
N HIS A 212 -10.66 -3.10 19.40
CA HIS A 212 -10.81 -3.85 18.16
C HIS A 212 -12.01 -3.45 17.27
N PRO A 213 -13.21 -3.12 17.79
CA PRO A 213 -14.31 -2.67 16.95
C PRO A 213 -13.98 -1.40 16.15
N ALA A 214 -13.21 -0.48 16.73
CA ALA A 214 -12.73 0.70 16.03
C ALA A 214 -11.69 0.34 14.96
N GLY A 215 -10.76 -0.57 15.25
CA GLY A 215 -9.84 -1.12 14.25
C GLY A 215 -10.56 -1.77 13.07
N ASP A 216 -11.62 -2.53 13.33
CA ASP A 216 -12.44 -3.18 12.31
C ASP A 216 -13.17 -2.19 11.41
N ALA A 217 -13.74 -1.13 12.00
CA ALA A 217 -14.37 -0.05 11.25
C ALA A 217 -13.36 0.76 10.43
N LEU A 218 -12.15 0.98 10.98
CA LEU A 218 -11.04 1.62 10.27
C LEU A 218 -10.63 0.80 9.04
N LEU A 219 -10.45 -0.51 9.17
CA LEU A 219 -10.08 -1.39 8.05
C LEU A 219 -11.10 -1.38 6.91
N LYS A 220 -12.40 -1.25 7.22
CA LYS A 220 -13.44 -1.08 6.21
C LYS A 220 -13.29 0.24 5.45
N GLN A 221 -13.05 1.34 6.16
CA GLN A 221 -12.83 2.65 5.54
C GLN A 221 -11.54 2.68 4.70
N VAL A 222 -10.48 2.01 5.15
CA VAL A 222 -9.24 1.83 4.37
C VAL A 222 -9.54 1.10 3.07
N ALA A 223 -10.26 -0.02 3.12
CA ALA A 223 -10.65 -0.77 1.93
C ALA A 223 -11.45 0.11 0.95
N GLU A 224 -12.40 0.91 1.44
CA GLU A 224 -13.16 1.85 0.60
C GLU A 224 -12.28 2.92 -0.06
N ARG A 225 -11.29 3.48 0.66
CA ARG A 225 -10.36 4.47 0.10
C ARG A 225 -9.45 3.86 -0.95
N LEU A 226 -8.95 2.64 -0.73
CA LEU A 226 -8.16 1.91 -1.72
C LEU A 226 -8.97 1.68 -3.00
N LEU A 227 -10.24 1.25 -2.87
CA LEU A 227 -11.12 1.02 -4.01
C LEU A 227 -11.42 2.29 -4.81
N LYS A 228 -11.51 3.46 -4.17
CA LYS A 228 -11.71 4.74 -4.86
C LYS A 228 -10.52 5.13 -5.75
N ILE A 229 -9.31 4.73 -5.39
CA ILE A 229 -8.09 5.04 -6.14
C ILE A 229 -7.84 3.99 -7.22
N VAL A 230 -7.90 2.71 -6.86
CA VAL A 230 -7.60 1.61 -7.78
C VAL A 230 -8.75 1.37 -8.77
N GLY A 231 -9.99 1.66 -8.38
CA GLY A 231 -11.19 1.54 -9.20
C GLY A 231 -11.72 0.11 -9.34
N ASP A 232 -10.84 -0.89 -9.45
CA ASP A 232 -11.21 -2.30 -9.59
C ASP A 232 -11.08 -3.07 -8.27
N LYS A 233 -12.22 -3.57 -7.78
CA LYS A 233 -12.30 -4.37 -6.56
C LYS A 233 -11.60 -5.71 -6.66
N GLU A 234 -11.48 -6.30 -7.85
CA GLU A 234 -10.78 -7.57 -8.02
C GLU A 234 -9.26 -7.45 -7.90
N MET A 235 -8.74 -6.23 -7.96
CA MET A 235 -7.31 -5.94 -7.90
C MET A 235 -6.82 -5.63 -6.49
N VAL A 236 -7.72 -5.42 -5.53
CA VAL A 236 -7.39 -5.07 -4.15
C VAL A 236 -7.77 -6.21 -3.21
N SER A 237 -6.86 -6.56 -2.32
CA SER A 237 -7.03 -7.65 -1.36
C SER A 237 -6.56 -7.24 0.03
N ARG A 238 -7.11 -7.92 1.04
CA ARG A 238 -6.59 -7.90 2.41
C ARG A 238 -5.93 -9.24 2.71
N LEU A 239 -4.66 -9.21 3.06
CA LEU A 239 -3.86 -10.42 3.30
C LEU A 239 -4.05 -10.95 4.73
N GLY A 240 -4.43 -10.08 5.66
CA GLY A 240 -4.64 -10.35 7.08
C GLY A 240 -4.19 -9.15 7.91
N GLY A 241 -4.72 -8.99 9.14
CA GLY A 241 -4.33 -7.87 10.01
C GLY A 241 -4.54 -6.50 9.34
N ASP A 242 -3.48 -5.73 9.24
CA ASP A 242 -3.32 -4.43 8.59
C ASP A 242 -2.65 -4.50 7.19
N GLU A 243 -2.44 -5.70 6.65
CA GLU A 243 -1.78 -5.90 5.37
C GLU A 243 -2.76 -5.93 4.18
N PHE A 244 -2.46 -5.15 3.15
CA PHE A 244 -3.19 -5.13 1.89
C PHE A 244 -2.26 -5.40 0.70
N GLN A 245 -2.82 -5.93 -0.38
CA GLN A 245 -2.09 -6.14 -1.63
C GLN A 245 -2.93 -5.68 -2.83
N ILE A 246 -2.27 -4.99 -3.75
CA ILE A 246 -2.82 -4.54 -5.02
C ILE A 246 -2.08 -5.23 -6.18
N ILE A 247 -2.81 -5.74 -7.16
CA ILE A 247 -2.26 -6.24 -8.44
C ILE A 247 -2.55 -5.21 -9.53
N LEU A 248 -1.54 -4.84 -10.32
CA LEU A 248 -1.64 -3.88 -11.41
C LEU A 248 -1.16 -4.53 -12.72
N PRO A 249 -2.07 -5.18 -13.47
CA PRO A 249 -1.72 -5.80 -14.74
C PRO A 249 -1.32 -4.75 -15.77
N ASP A 250 -0.26 -5.02 -16.53
CA ASP A 250 0.19 -4.23 -17.68
C ASP A 250 0.68 -2.82 -17.30
N VAL A 251 1.19 -2.70 -16.08
CA VAL A 251 1.78 -1.47 -15.56
C VAL A 251 3.22 -1.74 -15.12
N GLU A 252 4.17 -1.07 -15.76
CA GLU A 252 5.60 -1.11 -15.40
C GLU A 252 6.24 0.30 -15.28
N ASP A 253 5.48 1.34 -15.64
CA ASP A 253 5.92 2.73 -15.55
C ASP A 253 6.08 3.12 -14.09
N ARG A 254 7.33 3.22 -13.63
CA ARG A 254 7.67 3.58 -12.25
C ARG A 254 7.20 4.99 -11.86
N GLY A 255 7.05 5.89 -12.83
CA GLY A 255 6.45 7.19 -12.57
C GLY A 255 4.98 7.06 -12.19
N LYS A 256 4.19 6.36 -13.00
CA LYS A 256 2.76 6.12 -12.71
C LYS A 256 2.53 5.32 -11.43
N LEU A 257 3.36 4.31 -11.20
CA LEU A 257 3.28 3.50 -9.98
C LEU A 257 3.65 4.31 -8.74
N GLY A 258 4.67 5.18 -8.83
CA GLY A 258 5.04 6.09 -7.76
C GLY A 258 3.94 7.10 -7.46
N ASP A 259 3.36 7.73 -8.49
CA ASP A 259 2.25 8.67 -8.34
C ASP A 259 1.05 8.00 -7.64
N MET A 260 0.66 6.80 -8.10
CA MET A 260 -0.42 6.03 -7.48
C MET A 260 -0.11 5.64 -6.03
N ALA A 261 1.12 5.22 -5.72
CA ALA A 261 1.51 4.88 -4.36
C ALA A 261 1.46 6.12 -3.44
N SER A 262 1.93 7.27 -3.91
CA SER A 262 1.80 8.56 -3.20
C SER A 262 0.34 8.95 -2.98
N ASP A 263 -0.52 8.80 -3.99
CA ASP A 263 -1.97 9.08 -3.86
C ASP A 263 -2.63 8.17 -2.82
N ILE A 264 -2.26 6.88 -2.79
CA ILE A 264 -2.73 5.94 -1.76
C ILE A 264 -2.27 6.38 -0.38
N ILE A 265 -0.98 6.67 -0.19
CA ILE A 265 -0.44 7.10 1.10
C ILE A 265 -1.12 8.38 1.58
N ASN A 266 -1.27 9.37 0.70
CA ASN A 266 -1.92 10.65 1.02
C ASN A 266 -3.40 10.47 1.38
N SER A 267 -4.11 9.59 0.68
CA SER A 267 -5.52 9.27 0.93
C SER A 267 -5.70 8.48 2.22
N LEU A 268 -4.87 7.47 2.47
CA LEU A 268 -4.94 6.67 3.69
C LEU A 268 -4.50 7.45 4.93
N SER A 269 -3.60 8.41 4.76
CA SER A 269 -3.18 9.33 5.82
C SER A 269 -4.29 10.28 6.28
N GLN A 270 -5.33 10.53 5.47
CA GLN A 270 -6.42 11.43 5.89
C GLN A 270 -7.13 10.91 7.16
N PRO A 271 -7.60 11.79 8.07
CA PRO A 271 -8.28 11.37 9.29
C PRO A 271 -9.49 10.47 9.04
N TYR A 272 -9.71 9.53 9.94
CA TYR A 272 -10.89 8.66 9.97
C TYR A 272 -11.78 9.07 11.14
N SER A 273 -13.08 9.01 10.91
CA SER A 273 -14.08 9.10 11.96
C SER A 273 -14.55 7.69 12.26
N VAL A 274 -14.22 7.20 13.46
CA VAL A 274 -14.52 5.84 13.89
C VAL A 274 -15.16 5.91 15.26
N GLU A 275 -16.41 5.45 15.38
CA GLU A 275 -17.15 5.43 16.65
C GLU A 275 -17.19 6.79 17.38
N GLY A 276 -17.23 7.90 16.62
CA GLY A 276 -17.23 9.27 17.16
C GLY A 276 -15.84 9.82 17.56
N SER A 277 -14.79 9.00 17.50
CA SER A 277 -13.40 9.40 17.72
C SER A 277 -12.68 9.66 16.38
N ARG A 278 -11.73 10.59 16.40
CA ARG A 278 -10.85 10.86 15.25
C ARG A 278 -9.57 10.04 15.41
N CYS A 279 -9.26 9.20 14.43
CA CYS A 279 -7.98 8.47 14.38
C CYS A 279 -7.26 8.72 13.05
N ILE A 280 -5.94 8.60 13.09
CA ILE A 280 -5.06 8.83 11.93
C ILE A 280 -4.06 7.67 11.91
N ILE A 281 -3.87 7.11 10.73
CA ILE A 281 -2.88 6.05 10.45
C ILE A 281 -2.06 6.49 9.25
N GLY A 282 -0.82 6.01 9.17
CA GLY A 282 -0.03 6.13 7.94
C GLY A 282 -0.19 4.90 7.06
N ALA A 283 0.50 4.89 5.92
CA ALA A 283 0.68 3.68 5.13
C ALA A 283 2.10 3.64 4.58
N SER A 284 2.72 2.47 4.67
CA SER A 284 3.97 2.16 4.01
C SER A 284 3.70 1.22 2.83
N ILE A 285 4.36 1.41 1.70
CA ILE A 285 4.11 0.64 0.47
C ILE A 285 5.41 0.07 -0.11
N GLY A 286 5.44 -1.23 -0.43
CA GLY A 286 6.49 -1.87 -1.21
C GLY A 286 6.01 -2.21 -2.61
N VAL A 287 6.78 -1.87 -3.63
CA VAL A 287 6.41 -2.06 -5.04
C VAL A 287 7.40 -2.98 -5.75
N ALA A 288 6.90 -4.02 -6.42
CA ALA A 288 7.70 -4.90 -7.27
C ALA A 288 7.01 -5.13 -8.63
N ILE A 289 7.78 -5.26 -9.70
CA ILE A 289 7.32 -5.33 -11.08
C ILE A 289 7.89 -6.57 -11.76
N SER A 290 7.02 -7.51 -12.15
CA SER A 290 7.38 -8.64 -13.00
C SER A 290 7.50 -8.20 -14.46
N PRO A 291 8.48 -8.72 -15.24
CA PRO A 291 9.45 -9.78 -14.89
C PRO A 291 10.73 -9.30 -14.19
N PHE A 292 10.89 -7.98 -14.02
CA PHE A 292 12.16 -7.39 -13.59
C PHE A 292 12.56 -7.75 -12.15
N ASP A 293 11.59 -7.72 -11.25
CA ASP A 293 11.77 -7.94 -9.80
C ASP A 293 11.35 -9.36 -9.39
N GLY A 294 11.03 -10.23 -10.35
CA GLY A 294 10.54 -11.58 -10.10
C GLY A 294 9.76 -12.13 -11.29
N ASP A 295 10.02 -13.39 -11.64
CA ASP A 295 9.39 -14.13 -12.73
C ASP A 295 8.21 -14.99 -12.28
N ASN A 296 8.01 -15.14 -10.97
CA ASN A 296 6.91 -15.86 -10.34
C ASN A 296 6.37 -15.09 -9.13
N SER A 297 5.19 -15.48 -8.67
CA SER A 297 4.46 -14.83 -7.58
C SER A 297 5.25 -14.80 -6.27
N ASP A 298 5.85 -15.93 -5.88
CA ASP A 298 6.62 -16.03 -4.62
C ASP A 298 7.80 -15.05 -4.59
N ASN A 299 8.59 -15.01 -5.66
CA ASN A 299 9.71 -14.07 -5.79
C ASN A 299 9.22 -12.62 -5.80
N LEU A 300 8.14 -12.34 -6.53
CA LEU A 300 7.62 -10.98 -6.66
C LEU A 300 7.05 -10.46 -5.33
N VAL A 301 6.27 -11.28 -4.62
CA VAL A 301 5.72 -10.95 -3.29
C VAL A 301 6.85 -10.78 -2.27
N ARG A 302 7.82 -11.70 -2.24
CA ARG A 302 8.99 -11.57 -1.34
C ARG A 302 9.76 -10.27 -1.59
N ASN A 303 9.97 -9.90 -2.85
CA ASN A 303 10.72 -8.70 -3.20
C ASN A 303 9.91 -7.41 -2.94
N ALA A 304 8.59 -7.43 -3.14
CA ALA A 304 7.73 -6.34 -2.69
C ALA A 304 7.74 -6.19 -1.16
N ASP A 305 7.83 -7.27 -0.40
CA ASP A 305 7.90 -7.25 1.06
C ASP A 305 9.22 -6.63 1.55
N LEU A 306 10.35 -6.96 0.91
CA LEU A 306 11.63 -6.29 1.17
C LEU A 306 11.56 -4.78 0.89
N ALA A 307 10.87 -4.38 -0.18
CA ALA A 307 10.63 -2.98 -0.48
C ALA A 307 9.73 -2.29 0.57
N LEU A 308 8.68 -2.96 1.02
CA LEU A 308 7.80 -2.48 2.09
C LEU A 308 8.56 -2.32 3.41
N TYR A 309 9.42 -3.28 3.74
CA TYR A 309 10.29 -3.21 4.91
C TYR A 309 11.24 -2.00 4.84
N ALA A 310 11.85 -1.75 3.67
CA ALA A 310 12.68 -0.57 3.45
C ALA A 310 11.90 0.74 3.60
N ALA A 311 10.66 0.80 3.08
CA ALA A 311 9.77 1.95 3.24
C ALA A 311 9.46 2.24 4.72
N LYS A 312 9.17 1.20 5.51
CA LYS A 312 8.97 1.31 6.96
C LYS A 312 10.24 1.79 7.66
N GLY A 313 11.37 1.21 7.29
CA GLY A 313 12.65 1.51 7.92
C GLY A 313 13.08 2.96 7.73
N ASN A 314 12.84 3.55 6.56
CA ASN A 314 13.31 4.89 6.26
C ASN A 314 12.38 6.02 6.71
N GLY A 315 11.41 5.73 7.59
CA GLY A 315 10.58 6.74 8.25
C GLY A 315 9.07 6.55 8.10
N ARG A 316 8.61 5.42 7.51
CA ARG A 316 7.19 5.13 7.25
C ARG A 316 6.52 6.18 6.36
N GLY A 317 5.21 6.06 6.11
CA GLY A 317 4.44 7.05 5.34
C GLY A 317 4.97 7.29 3.92
N ARG A 318 5.59 6.27 3.31
CA ARG A 318 6.24 6.36 1.99
C ARG A 318 6.12 5.04 1.25
N PHE A 319 6.41 5.08 -0.05
CA PHE A 319 6.56 3.88 -0.86
C PHE A 319 8.03 3.60 -1.12
N SER A 320 8.38 2.39 -1.54
CA SER A 320 9.70 2.05 -2.04
C SER A 320 9.57 1.04 -3.18
N PHE A 321 10.29 1.24 -4.27
CA PHE A 321 10.46 0.21 -5.29
C PHE A 321 11.51 -0.80 -4.84
N TYR A 322 11.29 -2.07 -5.18
CA TYR A 322 12.32 -3.08 -5.01
C TYR A 322 13.59 -2.74 -5.81
N SER A 323 14.73 -2.93 -5.16
CA SER A 323 16.06 -3.01 -5.79
C SER A 323 16.86 -4.14 -5.13
N SER A 324 17.83 -4.71 -5.86
CA SER A 324 18.72 -5.74 -5.29
C SER A 324 19.45 -5.28 -4.03
N ASP A 325 19.71 -3.98 -3.93
CA ASP A 325 20.47 -3.37 -2.84
C ASP A 325 19.69 -3.34 -1.51
N LEU A 326 18.36 -3.52 -1.54
CA LEU A 326 17.52 -3.53 -0.34
C LEU A 326 17.76 -4.73 0.57
N HIS A 327 18.16 -5.87 0.03
CA HIS A 327 18.44 -7.05 0.85
C HIS A 327 19.65 -6.79 1.78
N GLN A 328 20.68 -6.13 1.25
CA GLN A 328 21.86 -5.73 2.01
C GLN A 328 21.52 -4.62 3.03
N SER A 329 20.64 -3.69 2.66
CA SER A 329 20.25 -2.57 3.54
C SER A 329 19.54 -3.02 4.82
N ALA A 330 18.83 -4.15 4.83
CA ALA A 330 18.15 -4.65 6.02
C ALA A 330 19.14 -5.26 7.04
N GLU A 331 20.14 -5.99 6.57
CA GLU A 331 21.24 -6.48 7.42
C GLU A 331 22.10 -5.33 7.94
N ASP A 332 22.42 -4.35 7.07
CA ASP A 332 23.16 -3.15 7.45
C ASP A 332 22.42 -2.33 8.52
N ARG A 333 21.08 -2.22 8.44
CA ARG A 333 20.29 -1.52 9.46
C ARG A 333 20.42 -2.18 10.83
N ARG A 334 20.41 -3.51 10.88
CA ARG A 334 20.54 -4.26 12.14
C ARG A 334 21.93 -4.09 12.75
N ALA A 335 22.97 -4.14 11.92
CA ALA A 335 24.32 -3.83 12.36
C ALA A 335 24.43 -2.40 12.91
N LEU A 336 23.85 -1.42 12.20
CA LEU A 336 23.82 -0.03 12.66
C LEU A 336 23.04 0.16 13.97
N GLU A 337 21.96 -0.61 14.22
CA GLU A 337 21.28 -0.57 15.50
C GLU A 337 22.20 -1.02 16.65
N GLU A 338 22.94 -2.11 16.45
CA GLU A 338 23.90 -2.62 17.43
C GLU A 338 25.03 -1.60 17.67
N ASP A 339 25.59 -1.03 16.61
CA ASP A 339 26.65 -0.01 16.70
C ASP A 339 26.15 1.27 17.40
N LEU A 340 24.92 1.70 17.12
CA LEU A 340 24.32 2.90 17.70
C LEU A 340 24.19 2.83 19.23
N ARG A 341 24.01 1.64 19.80
CA ARG A 341 23.96 1.44 21.27
C ARG A 341 25.26 1.84 21.95
N ASP A 342 26.38 1.58 21.29
CA ASP A 342 27.71 1.84 21.83
C ASP A 342 28.28 3.18 21.37
N ALA A 343 27.76 3.77 20.29
CA ALA A 343 28.28 4.98 19.66
C ALA A 343 28.45 6.16 20.63
N LEU A 344 27.49 6.37 21.54
CA LEU A 344 27.58 7.40 22.58
C LEU A 344 28.72 7.14 23.56
N ALA A 345 28.87 5.89 24.03
CA ALA A 345 29.91 5.50 24.98
C ALA A 345 31.31 5.53 24.35
N ARG A 346 31.40 5.30 23.03
CA ARG A 346 32.63 5.34 22.24
C ARG A 346 33.02 6.75 21.77
N GLY A 347 32.19 7.76 22.03
CA GLY A 347 32.47 9.15 21.62
C GLY A 347 32.38 9.37 20.10
N GLU A 348 31.55 8.60 19.41
CA GLU A 348 31.38 8.67 17.94
C GLU A 348 30.34 9.73 17.51
N MET A 349 29.67 10.35 18.48
CA MET A 349 28.64 11.36 18.29
C MET A 349 29.18 12.76 18.56
N GLU A 350 28.84 13.71 17.69
CA GLU A 350 29.15 15.12 17.84
C GLU A 350 27.96 16.00 17.47
N LEU A 351 27.99 17.26 17.92
CA LEU A 351 27.02 18.28 17.49
C LEU A 351 27.69 19.23 16.51
N SER A 352 27.03 19.46 15.39
CA SER A 352 27.29 20.60 14.52
C SER A 352 26.18 21.61 14.69
N TYR A 353 26.48 22.88 14.46
CA TYR A 353 25.54 23.99 14.70
C TYR A 353 25.29 24.76 13.42
N GLN A 354 24.03 24.89 13.01
CA GLN A 354 23.65 25.66 11.83
C GLN A 354 23.12 27.05 12.20
N PRO A 355 23.64 28.15 11.62
CA PRO A 355 23.17 29.49 11.97
C PRO A 355 21.73 29.77 11.57
N ILE A 356 21.00 30.41 12.49
CA ILE A 356 19.69 31.04 12.27
C ILE A 356 19.92 32.55 12.24
N VAL A 357 19.57 33.18 11.12
CA VAL A 357 19.94 34.56 10.81
C VAL A 357 18.71 35.43 10.72
N ASN A 358 18.76 36.62 11.30
CA ASN A 358 17.70 37.61 11.13
C ASN A 358 17.64 38.08 9.66
N ALA A 359 16.48 37.94 9.03
CA ALA A 359 16.33 38.18 7.60
C ALA A 359 16.58 39.64 7.18
N LYS A 360 16.45 40.60 8.11
CA LYS A 360 16.59 42.04 7.85
C LYS A 360 18.00 42.55 8.10
N THR A 361 18.67 42.05 9.13
CA THR A 361 19.97 42.58 9.60
C THR A 361 21.16 41.70 9.24
N ASP A 362 20.95 40.48 8.75
CA ASP A 362 22.00 39.49 8.48
C ASP A 362 22.82 39.07 9.72
N THR A 363 22.29 39.38 10.91
CA THR A 363 22.91 39.01 12.20
C THR A 363 22.45 37.62 12.63
N VAL A 364 23.38 36.78 13.07
CA VAL A 364 23.08 35.49 13.68
C VAL A 364 22.39 35.71 15.02
N THR A 365 21.22 35.11 15.21
CA THR A 365 20.41 35.23 16.44
C THR A 365 20.37 33.94 17.25
N GLY A 366 20.74 32.82 16.64
CA GLY A 366 20.82 31.53 17.28
C GLY A 366 21.38 30.47 16.34
N MET A 367 21.44 29.25 16.84
CA MET A 367 21.95 28.09 16.11
C MET A 367 21.06 26.89 16.32
N GLU A 368 20.81 26.10 15.28
CA GLU A 368 20.21 24.79 15.40
C GLU A 368 21.28 23.73 15.67
N ALA A 369 21.10 22.95 16.73
CA ALA A 369 21.96 21.83 17.09
C ALA A 369 21.58 20.59 16.26
N LEU A 370 22.52 20.16 15.42
CA LEU A 370 22.37 19.04 14.52
C LEU A 370 23.33 17.92 14.91
N ILE A 371 22.78 16.80 15.34
CA ILE A 371 23.58 15.63 15.67
C ILE A 371 24.27 15.06 14.43
N ARG A 372 25.51 14.58 14.63
CA ARG A 372 26.33 13.90 13.64
C ARG A 372 26.87 12.62 14.25
N TRP A 373 26.85 11.55 13.47
CA TRP A 373 27.48 10.29 13.84
C TRP A 373 28.58 9.99 12.84
N THR A 374 29.82 9.89 13.33
CA THR A 374 30.97 9.49 12.51
C THR A 374 31.40 8.09 12.92
N HIS A 375 30.97 7.10 12.14
CA HIS A 375 31.27 5.70 12.41
C HIS A 375 32.73 5.38 12.00
N PRO A 376 33.48 4.62 12.81
CA PRO A 376 34.91 4.34 12.56
C PRO A 376 35.18 3.65 11.22
N GLU A 377 34.29 2.74 10.80
CA GLU A 377 34.46 2.00 9.54
C GLU A 377 33.65 2.58 8.37
N ARG A 378 32.50 3.19 8.66
CA ARG A 378 31.51 3.61 7.65
C ARG A 378 31.58 5.11 7.34
N GLY A 379 32.33 5.87 8.13
CA GLY A 379 32.41 7.33 8.02
C GLY A 379 31.13 8.02 8.50
N PRO A 380 30.82 9.22 7.98
CA PRO A 380 29.68 10.00 8.44
C PRO A 380 28.35 9.33 8.08
N ILE A 381 27.50 9.09 9.08
CA ILE A 381 26.16 8.50 8.94
C ILE A 381 25.12 9.61 9.08
N SER A 382 24.18 9.64 8.12
CA SER A 382 23.12 10.65 8.08
C SER A 382 22.13 10.48 9.24
N PRO A 383 21.71 11.56 9.92
CA PRO A 383 20.63 11.53 10.91
C PRO A 383 19.33 10.95 10.39
N ALA A 384 19.00 11.18 9.10
CA ALA A 384 17.83 10.60 8.47
C ALA A 384 17.84 9.06 8.45
N LEU A 385 19.02 8.43 8.60
CA LEU A 385 19.16 6.98 8.69
C LEU A 385 19.08 6.48 10.13
N PHE A 386 19.83 7.08 11.06
CA PHE A 386 19.99 6.52 12.41
C PHE A 386 18.98 7.02 13.44
N ILE A 387 18.35 8.19 13.26
CA ILE A 387 17.31 8.68 14.19
C ILE A 387 16.08 7.75 14.20
N PRO A 388 15.53 7.30 13.04
CA PRO A 388 14.45 6.31 13.05
C PRO A 388 14.85 4.99 13.72
N ILE A 389 16.10 4.56 13.56
CA ILE A 389 16.64 3.36 14.24
C ILE A 389 16.67 3.60 15.76
N ALA A 390 17.12 4.77 16.20
CA ALA A 390 17.15 5.15 17.60
C ALA A 390 15.76 5.14 18.24
N GLU A 391 14.75 5.62 17.51
CA GLU A 391 13.35 5.61 17.95
C GLU A 391 12.81 4.18 18.11
N GLU A 392 13.00 3.33 17.11
CA GLU A 392 12.55 1.93 17.12
C GLU A 392 13.24 1.09 18.19
N ALA A 393 14.53 1.35 18.43
CA ALA A 393 15.34 0.67 19.43
C ALA A 393 15.23 1.27 20.85
N ASN A 394 14.38 2.30 21.04
CA ASN A 394 14.27 3.08 22.29
C ASN A 394 15.60 3.71 22.77
N LEU A 395 16.53 3.99 21.86
CA LEU A 395 17.78 4.71 22.14
C LEU A 395 17.61 6.23 22.07
N ILE A 396 16.50 6.70 21.48
CA ILE A 396 16.21 8.13 21.30
C ILE A 396 16.19 8.90 22.64
N TRP A 397 15.88 8.23 23.73
CA TRP A 397 15.91 8.79 25.09
C TRP A 397 17.31 9.22 25.51
N THR A 398 18.24 8.27 25.48
CA THR A 398 19.64 8.48 25.87
C THR A 398 20.32 9.45 24.92
N LEU A 399 20.03 9.34 23.63
CA LEU A 399 20.54 10.24 22.60
C LEU A 399 20.05 11.66 22.82
N GLY A 400 18.76 11.86 23.01
CA GLY A 400 18.15 13.16 23.22
C GLY A 400 18.62 13.86 24.50
N GLU A 401 18.77 13.12 25.59
CA GLU A 401 19.34 13.66 26.83
C GLU A 401 20.80 14.12 26.63
N TRP A 402 21.60 13.33 25.92
CA TRP A 402 22.97 13.70 25.59
C TRP A 402 23.03 14.96 24.72
N VAL A 403 22.19 15.03 23.67
CA VAL A 403 22.09 16.20 22.77
C VAL A 403 21.71 17.45 23.58
N LEU A 404 20.67 17.39 24.42
CA LEU A 404 20.23 18.53 25.23
C LEU A 404 21.34 19.03 26.15
N ARG A 405 22.00 18.13 26.88
CA ARG A 405 23.10 18.50 27.78
C ARG A 405 24.26 19.13 27.03
N LYS A 406 24.68 18.53 25.91
CA LYS A 406 25.81 19.00 25.11
C LYS A 406 25.51 20.34 24.43
N ALA A 407 24.31 20.50 23.88
CA ALA A 407 23.86 21.75 23.26
C ALA A 407 23.78 22.89 24.28
N CYS A 408 23.26 22.65 25.48
CA CYS A 408 23.20 23.68 26.52
C CYS A 408 24.60 24.07 27.02
N ASP A 409 25.50 23.10 27.20
CA ASP A 409 26.88 23.33 27.62
C ASP A 409 27.73 24.06 26.56
N ASP A 410 27.52 23.77 25.27
CA ASP A 410 28.14 24.51 24.18
C ASP A 410 27.59 25.94 24.11
N ALA A 411 26.26 26.10 24.22
CA ALA A 411 25.59 27.39 24.12
C ALA A 411 25.89 28.35 25.28
N SER A 412 26.15 27.84 26.49
CA SER A 412 26.50 28.70 27.65
C SER A 412 27.81 29.46 27.47
N ARG A 413 28.63 29.05 26.48
CA ARG A 413 29.91 29.68 26.12
C ARG A 413 29.80 30.65 24.95
N TRP A 414 28.63 30.76 24.32
CA TRP A 414 28.41 31.64 23.18
C TRP A 414 28.29 33.11 23.62
N PRO A 415 28.69 34.08 22.78
CA PRO A 415 28.56 35.49 23.12
C PRO A 415 27.10 35.96 23.08
N GLY A 416 26.77 36.91 23.94
CA GLY A 416 25.48 37.60 23.93
C GLY A 416 24.31 36.71 24.34
N GLU A 417 23.17 36.91 23.68
CA GLU A 417 21.91 36.20 23.97
C GLU A 417 21.54 35.22 22.85
N MET A 418 22.55 34.59 22.22
CA MET A 418 22.31 33.64 21.14
C MET A 418 21.57 32.41 21.66
N ARG A 419 20.55 32.00 20.91
CA ARG A 419 19.71 30.86 21.25
C ARG A 419 20.28 29.57 20.66
N VAL A 420 20.08 28.45 21.35
CA VAL A 420 20.30 27.10 20.80
C VAL A 420 18.97 26.41 20.61
N ALA A 421 18.71 25.96 19.39
CA ALA A 421 17.54 25.18 19.05
C ALA A 421 17.87 23.68 19.03
N VAL A 422 17.06 22.86 19.69
CA VAL A 422 17.24 21.41 19.81
C VAL A 422 15.97 20.68 19.40
N ASN A 423 16.12 19.78 18.43
CA ASN A 423 15.07 18.91 17.93
C ASN A 423 14.60 17.90 18.99
N VAL A 424 13.27 17.77 19.17
CA VAL A 424 12.62 16.83 20.09
C VAL A 424 11.65 15.95 19.32
N SER A 425 11.91 14.63 19.30
CA SER A 425 11.00 13.68 18.65
C SER A 425 9.64 13.59 19.37
N PRO A 426 8.57 13.17 18.67
CA PRO A 426 7.26 12.96 19.30
C PRO A 426 7.28 11.92 20.40
N ILE A 427 8.12 10.88 20.24
CA ILE A 427 8.34 9.87 21.27
C ILE A 427 8.91 10.57 22.50
N GLN A 428 9.96 11.38 22.35
CA GLN A 428 10.55 12.12 23.47
C GLN A 428 9.56 13.03 24.19
N PHE A 429 8.75 13.77 23.43
CA PHE A 429 7.74 14.68 23.96
C PHE A 429 6.68 13.96 24.80
N ALA A 430 6.34 12.71 24.46
CA ALA A 430 5.36 11.92 25.20
C ALA A 430 5.85 11.43 26.58
N ASN A 431 7.13 11.57 26.92
CA ASN A 431 7.67 11.13 28.21
C ASN A 431 7.57 12.22 29.28
N ALA A 432 6.87 11.87 30.36
CA ALA A 432 6.65 12.72 31.53
C ALA A 432 7.94 13.20 32.20
N GLU A 433 9.09 12.54 31.98
CA GLU A 433 10.39 12.94 32.55
C GLU A 433 11.12 14.02 31.73
N LEU A 434 10.67 14.35 30.51
CA LEU A 434 11.31 15.35 29.66
C LEU A 434 11.55 16.71 30.36
N PRO A 435 10.58 17.30 31.09
CA PRO A 435 10.79 18.55 31.83
C PRO A 435 11.93 18.47 32.85
N LYS A 436 12.11 17.32 33.50
CA LYS A 436 13.20 17.11 34.47
C LYS A 436 14.56 17.03 33.77
N ILE A 437 14.61 16.38 32.59
CA ILE A 437 15.83 16.28 31.77
C ILE A 437 16.26 17.69 31.31
N VAL A 438 15.32 18.48 30.80
CA VAL A 438 15.56 19.88 30.39
C VAL A 438 16.04 20.72 31.56
N THR A 439 15.37 20.62 32.72
CA THR A 439 15.77 21.34 33.94
C THR A 439 17.19 20.99 34.37
N HIS A 440 17.58 19.71 34.32
CA HIS A 440 18.93 19.29 34.65
C HIS A 440 19.98 19.79 33.66
N ALA A 441 19.70 19.77 32.35
CA ALA A 441 20.61 20.27 31.33
C ALA A 441 20.89 21.77 31.48
N LEU A 442 19.84 22.56 31.74
CA LEU A 442 19.96 23.99 32.02
C LEU A 442 20.72 24.26 33.32
N ALA A 443 20.38 23.55 34.40
CA ALA A 443 21.05 23.72 35.69
C ALA A 443 22.54 23.34 35.65
N ALA A 444 22.90 22.30 34.89
CA ALA A 444 24.29 21.85 34.75
C ALA A 444 25.14 22.78 33.90
N SER A 445 24.57 23.35 32.83
CA SER A 445 25.27 24.26 31.90
C SER A 445 25.29 25.72 32.37
N GLY A 446 24.32 26.13 33.19
CA GLY A 446 24.10 27.53 33.56
C GLY A 446 23.46 28.37 32.46
N LEU A 447 22.98 27.75 31.37
CA LEU A 447 22.31 28.46 30.27
C LEU A 447 20.98 29.06 30.75
N PRO A 448 20.69 30.35 30.46
CA PRO A 448 19.38 30.92 30.72
C PRO A 448 18.29 30.15 29.97
N PRO A 449 17.17 29.76 30.61
CA PRO A 449 16.12 28.95 29.97
C PRO A 449 15.60 29.53 28.65
N GLU A 450 15.48 30.85 28.54
CA GLU A 450 15.01 31.56 27.35
C GLU A 450 15.92 31.45 26.12
N GLN A 451 17.18 31.02 26.32
CA GLN A 451 18.12 30.75 25.24
C GLN A 451 18.02 29.31 24.71
N LEU A 452 17.32 28.42 25.40
CA LEU A 452 16.99 27.09 24.90
C LEU A 452 15.66 27.11 24.16
N GLU A 453 15.67 26.75 22.89
CA GLU A 453 14.49 26.57 22.05
C GLU A 453 14.32 25.08 21.74
N LEU A 454 13.16 24.52 22.05
CA LEU A 454 12.83 23.13 21.72
C LEU A 454 11.98 23.10 20.45
N GLU A 455 12.47 22.39 19.43
CA GLU A 455 11.81 22.24 18.15
C GLU A 455 10.99 20.95 18.15
N ILE A 456 9.69 21.07 17.85
CA ILE A 456 8.72 19.99 17.95
C ILE A 456 7.91 19.96 16.67
N THR A 457 7.78 18.79 16.06
CA THR A 457 7.00 18.63 14.83
C THR A 457 5.48 18.68 15.10
N GLU A 458 4.70 19.02 14.08
CA GLU A 458 3.23 19.03 14.12
C GLU A 458 2.61 17.67 14.54
N SER A 459 3.36 16.57 14.39
CA SER A 459 2.89 15.23 14.70
C SER A 459 2.63 14.98 16.21
N VAL A 460 3.17 15.82 17.11
CA VAL A 460 2.86 15.77 18.55
C VAL A 460 1.38 16.05 18.84
N PHE A 461 0.67 16.72 17.94
CA PHE A 461 -0.77 17.02 18.08
C PHE A 461 -1.68 15.89 17.62
N LEU A 462 -1.13 14.79 17.10
CA LEU A 462 -1.90 13.62 16.71
C LEU A 462 -2.52 12.94 17.94
N GLY A 463 -3.75 13.32 18.25
CA GLY A 463 -4.52 12.79 19.39
C GLY A 463 -4.92 13.82 20.45
N ASP A 464 -4.67 15.13 20.22
CA ASP A 464 -4.98 16.29 21.08
C ASP A 464 -5.53 15.93 22.47
N SER A 465 -4.61 15.72 23.42
CA SER A 465 -4.90 15.14 24.72
C SER A 465 -4.53 16.10 25.86
N ALA A 466 -5.14 15.87 27.03
CA ALA A 466 -4.85 16.66 28.23
C ALA A 466 -3.36 16.58 28.63
N GLU A 467 -2.71 15.47 28.33
CA GLU A 467 -1.29 15.19 28.58
C GLU A 467 -0.38 16.11 27.76
N THR A 468 -0.65 16.27 26.45
CA THR A 468 0.11 17.18 25.57
C THR A 468 0.06 18.62 26.10
N SER A 469 -1.13 19.08 26.50
CA SER A 469 -1.32 20.41 27.11
C SER A 469 -0.56 20.56 28.43
N GLN A 470 -0.50 19.52 29.26
CA GLN A 470 0.26 19.54 30.52
C GLN A 470 1.77 19.59 30.25
N MET A 471 2.27 18.84 29.28
CA MET A 471 3.68 18.86 28.88
C MET A 471 4.11 20.25 28.43
N PHE A 472 3.32 20.90 27.56
CA PHE A 472 3.60 22.28 27.14
C PHE A 472 3.65 23.26 28.31
N LYS A 473 2.69 23.16 29.24
CA LYS A 473 2.69 23.99 30.46
C LYS A 473 3.93 23.74 31.32
N ALA A 474 4.33 22.48 31.48
CA ALA A 474 5.51 22.12 32.26
C ALA A 474 6.79 22.70 31.64
N LEU A 475 6.95 22.60 30.32
CA LEU A 475 8.11 23.18 29.61
C LEU A 475 8.11 24.71 29.67
N LYS A 476 6.97 25.37 29.41
CA LYS A 476 6.89 26.84 29.53
C LYS A 476 7.12 27.33 30.96
N ALA A 477 6.75 26.56 31.98
CA ALA A 477 7.05 26.90 33.37
C ALA A 477 8.56 26.89 33.70
N ILE A 478 9.37 26.14 32.94
CA ILE A 478 10.84 26.19 33.04
C ILE A 478 11.38 27.49 32.43
N GLY A 479 10.67 28.08 31.46
CA GLY A 479 11.06 29.31 30.77
C GLY A 479 11.67 29.09 29.39
N VAL A 480 11.68 27.84 28.88
CA VAL A 480 12.18 27.55 27.53
C VAL A 480 11.26 28.09 26.44
N ARG A 481 11.84 28.31 25.26
CA ARG A 481 11.09 28.62 24.04
C ARG A 481 10.69 27.35 23.32
N LEU A 482 9.57 27.40 22.61
CA LEU A 482 9.05 26.30 21.82
C LEU A 482 8.88 26.75 20.37
N ALA A 483 9.42 25.97 19.44
CA ALA A 483 9.26 26.17 18.01
C ALA A 483 8.49 25.00 17.39
N LEU A 484 7.53 25.33 16.52
CA LEU A 484 6.82 24.35 15.70
C LEU A 484 7.62 24.09 14.42
N ASP A 485 8.10 22.87 14.28
CA ASP A 485 8.95 22.43 13.17
C ASP A 485 8.15 21.78 12.04
N ASP A 486 8.72 21.75 10.83
CA ASP A 486 8.14 21.15 9.61
C ASP A 486 6.72 21.65 9.24
N PHE A 487 6.37 22.89 9.60
CA PHE A 487 4.99 23.38 9.49
C PHE A 487 4.47 23.40 8.04
N GLY A 488 3.31 22.79 7.83
CA GLY A 488 2.62 22.72 6.54
C GLY A 488 2.90 21.44 5.74
N THR A 489 3.88 20.63 6.13
CA THR A 489 4.09 19.28 5.54
C THR A 489 3.23 18.21 6.21
N GLY A 490 2.66 18.53 7.38
CA GLY A 490 1.83 17.66 8.21
C GLY A 490 0.34 18.00 8.23
N TYR A 491 -0.35 17.52 9.27
CA TYR A 491 -1.81 17.55 9.39
C TYR A 491 -2.35 18.90 9.86
N SER A 492 -2.52 19.84 8.92
CA SER A 492 -2.99 21.20 9.20
C SER A 492 -4.38 21.27 9.85
N SER A 493 -4.42 21.21 11.18
CA SER A 493 -5.57 21.61 11.98
C SER A 493 -5.19 22.87 12.75
N LEU A 494 -5.34 24.04 12.11
CA LEU A 494 -5.05 25.36 12.70
C LEU A 494 -5.61 25.57 14.13
N GLY A 495 -6.62 24.78 14.54
CA GLY A 495 -7.16 24.79 15.88
C GLY A 495 -6.14 24.54 17.00
N TYR A 496 -5.09 23.72 16.80
CA TYR A 496 -4.10 23.49 17.87
C TYR A 496 -3.17 24.68 18.08
N LEU A 497 -2.94 25.50 17.05
CA LEU A 497 -2.13 26.72 17.16
C LEU A 497 -2.78 27.77 18.06
N GLN A 498 -4.09 27.70 18.26
CA GLN A 498 -4.80 28.59 19.18
C GLN A 498 -4.46 28.30 20.65
N SER A 499 -4.16 27.05 21.00
CA SER A 499 -3.94 26.60 22.38
C SER A 499 -2.48 26.29 22.70
N ALA A 500 -1.65 26.00 21.70
CA ALA A 500 -0.25 25.65 21.89
C ALA A 500 0.62 26.90 22.12
N PRO A 501 1.46 26.94 23.16
CA PRO A 501 2.24 28.12 23.52
C PRO A 501 3.57 28.20 22.74
N PHE A 502 3.51 28.16 21.41
CA PHE A 502 4.69 28.30 20.56
C PHE A 502 5.17 29.75 20.47
N ASP A 503 6.48 29.93 20.40
CA ASP A 503 7.13 31.22 20.23
C ASP A 503 7.59 31.43 18.77
N LYS A 504 7.62 30.36 17.97
CA LYS A 504 8.15 30.35 16.61
C LYS A 504 7.51 29.27 15.73
N ILE A 505 7.33 29.57 14.45
CA ILE A 505 6.95 28.61 13.39
C ILE A 505 8.11 28.48 12.40
N LYS A 506 8.56 27.25 12.13
CA LYS A 506 9.54 26.95 11.08
C LYS A 506 8.82 26.49 9.82
N ILE A 507 9.11 27.16 8.71
CA ILE A 507 8.53 26.94 7.39
C ILE A 507 9.44 25.95 6.67
N ASP A 508 8.91 24.76 6.43
CA ASP A 508 9.67 23.67 5.82
C ASP A 508 10.24 24.04 4.44
N GLN A 509 11.41 23.49 4.16
CA GLN A 509 12.14 23.72 2.93
C GLN A 509 11.35 23.33 1.67
N SER A 510 10.41 22.37 1.73
CA SER A 510 9.62 21.97 0.56
C SER A 510 8.77 23.10 0.00
N PHE A 511 8.34 24.06 0.84
CA PHE A 511 7.66 25.27 0.38
C PHE A 511 8.63 26.25 -0.25
N VAL A 512 9.84 26.41 0.31
CA VAL A 512 10.85 27.31 -0.25
C VAL A 512 11.37 26.80 -1.60
N ARG A 513 11.59 25.48 -1.70
CA ARG A 513 12.03 24.84 -2.94
C ARG A 513 10.99 25.08 -4.04
N GLY A 514 11.45 25.63 -5.16
CA GLY A 514 10.58 25.94 -6.30
C GLY A 514 9.63 27.14 -6.10
N ALA A 515 9.70 27.88 -4.98
CA ALA A 515 8.85 29.06 -4.75
C ALA A 515 9.09 30.19 -5.75
N THR A 516 10.29 30.27 -6.33
CA THR A 516 10.67 31.28 -7.32
C THR A 516 10.36 30.87 -8.77
N GLN A 517 9.80 29.67 -8.98
CA GLN A 517 9.45 29.18 -10.32
C GLN A 517 8.15 29.82 -10.85
N PRO A 518 8.06 30.13 -12.16
CA PRO A 518 6.83 30.66 -12.76
C PRO A 518 5.63 29.73 -12.53
N GLY A 519 4.54 30.27 -12.01
CA GLY A 519 3.30 29.51 -11.74
C GLY A 519 3.26 28.76 -10.40
N SER A 520 4.34 28.81 -9.61
CA SER A 520 4.37 28.22 -8.27
C SER A 520 3.39 28.91 -7.32
N ARG A 521 2.69 28.11 -6.51
CA ARG A 521 1.79 28.61 -5.44
C ARG A 521 2.49 28.74 -4.11
N ASN A 522 3.73 28.24 -3.97
CA ASN A 522 4.38 28.13 -2.67
C ASN A 522 4.61 29.51 -2.02
N GLY A 523 4.92 30.54 -2.79
CA GLY A 523 5.07 31.91 -2.27
C GLY A 523 3.79 32.43 -1.59
N ALA A 524 2.61 32.05 -2.08
CA ALA A 524 1.34 32.41 -1.46
C ALA A 524 1.08 31.63 -0.16
N ILE A 525 1.51 30.36 -0.11
CA ILE A 525 1.44 29.54 1.11
C ILE A 525 2.33 30.13 2.20
N ILE A 526 3.59 30.45 1.86
CA ILE A 526 4.53 31.12 2.78
C ILE A 526 3.93 32.42 3.30
N ALA A 527 3.34 33.25 2.43
CA ALA A 527 2.69 34.49 2.84
C ALA A 527 1.53 34.27 3.85
N ALA A 528 0.73 33.21 3.64
CA ALA A 528 -0.34 32.86 4.56
C ALA A 528 0.19 32.39 5.93
N ILE A 529 1.28 31.61 5.94
CA ILE A 529 1.94 31.18 7.18
C ILE A 529 2.49 32.38 7.94
N VAL A 530 3.14 33.32 7.26
CA VAL A 530 3.65 34.55 7.89
C VAL A 530 2.52 35.36 8.49
N ALA A 531 1.43 35.58 7.75
CA ALA A 531 0.27 36.32 8.26
C ALA A 531 -0.36 35.66 9.49
N LEU A 532 -0.39 34.33 9.54
CA LEU A 532 -0.84 33.57 10.69
C LEU A 532 0.08 33.75 11.90
N ALA A 533 1.40 33.62 11.70
CA ALA A 533 2.38 33.81 12.75
C ALA A 533 2.33 35.23 13.33
N GLU A 534 2.20 36.25 12.48
CA GLU A 534 2.02 37.65 12.90
C GLU A 534 0.75 37.83 13.76
N ALA A 535 -0.37 37.21 13.37
CA ALA A 535 -1.62 37.27 14.11
C ALA A 535 -1.57 36.56 15.48
N LEU A 536 -0.65 35.61 15.64
CA LEU A 536 -0.41 34.87 16.88
C LEU A 536 0.83 35.37 17.66
N GLU A 537 1.44 36.46 17.21
CA GLU A 537 2.65 37.05 17.81
C GLU A 537 3.86 36.08 17.87
N MET A 538 3.97 35.20 16.87
CA MET A 538 5.05 34.21 16.75
C MET A 538 6.14 34.66 15.77
N GLU A 539 7.38 34.28 16.02
CA GLU A 539 8.48 34.41 15.05
C GLU A 539 8.31 33.40 13.90
N THR A 540 8.87 33.67 12.74
CA THR A 540 8.94 32.71 11.61
C THR A 540 10.37 32.46 11.15
N THR A 541 10.75 31.21 10.96
CA THR A 541 12.01 30.84 10.30
C THR A 541 11.71 30.15 8.98
N ALA A 542 12.33 30.56 7.87
CA ALA A 542 12.29 29.80 6.62
C ALA A 542 13.56 28.97 6.46
N GLU A 543 13.39 27.68 6.17
CA GLU A 543 14.48 26.72 6.07
C GLU A 543 14.89 26.40 4.63
N GLY A 544 16.10 25.85 4.50
CA GLY A 544 16.60 25.36 3.21
C GLY A 544 16.82 26.46 2.18
N ILE A 545 17.12 27.70 2.61
CA ILE A 545 17.43 28.77 1.66
C ILE A 545 18.83 28.57 1.08
N GLU A 546 18.91 28.30 -0.22
CA GLU A 546 20.17 27.99 -0.90
C GLU A 546 20.58 29.04 -1.93
N SER A 547 19.67 29.94 -2.33
CA SER A 547 19.88 30.87 -3.44
C SER A 547 19.40 32.28 -3.12
N LEU A 548 19.96 33.26 -3.82
CA LEU A 548 19.69 34.68 -3.56
C LEU A 548 18.26 35.09 -3.97
N ASP A 549 17.69 34.47 -5.01
CA ASP A 549 16.30 34.72 -5.41
C ASP A 549 15.29 34.19 -4.38
N GLN A 550 15.58 33.03 -3.76
CA GLN A 550 14.80 32.54 -2.62
C GLN A 550 14.90 33.51 -1.44
N LEU A 551 16.11 33.95 -1.08
CA LEU A 551 16.31 34.90 0.02
C LEU A 551 15.54 36.21 -0.22
N ASP A 552 15.58 36.75 -1.44
CA ASP A 552 14.85 37.95 -1.83
C ASP A 552 13.32 37.76 -1.72
N LEU A 553 12.80 36.58 -2.10
CA LEU A 553 11.39 36.25 -1.94
C LEU A 553 11.01 36.20 -0.47
N ILE A 554 11.77 35.46 0.35
CA ILE A 554 11.53 35.29 1.78
C ILE A 554 11.57 36.63 2.53
N ARG A 555 12.51 37.51 2.19
CA ARG A 555 12.57 38.89 2.72
C ARG A 555 11.35 39.73 2.32
N LYS A 556 10.89 39.63 1.06
CA LYS A 556 9.68 40.34 0.60
C LYS A 556 8.41 39.87 1.31
N LEU A 557 8.38 38.61 1.72
CA LEU A 557 7.29 38.01 2.48
C LEU A 557 7.37 38.28 3.99
N ASN A 558 8.31 39.14 4.45
CA ASN A 558 8.49 39.52 5.85
C ASN A 558 8.78 38.37 6.82
N VAL A 559 9.33 37.25 6.34
CA VAL A 559 9.79 36.18 7.22
C VAL A 559 10.87 36.73 8.17
N SER A 560 10.74 36.47 9.48
CA SER A 560 11.62 37.06 10.49
C SER A 560 13.05 36.53 10.48
N HIS A 561 13.23 35.21 10.31
CA HIS A 561 14.52 34.52 10.37
C HIS A 561 14.69 33.58 9.18
N VAL A 562 15.94 33.31 8.84
CA VAL A 562 16.34 32.48 7.72
C VAL A 562 17.40 31.49 8.16
N GLN A 563 17.25 30.25 7.69
CA GLN A 563 18.24 29.21 7.82
C GLN A 563 18.49 28.55 6.47
N GLY A 564 19.77 28.37 6.13
CA GLY A 564 20.13 27.70 4.88
C GLY A 564 21.55 28.00 4.41
N TYR A 565 21.96 27.28 3.38
CA TYR A 565 23.32 27.33 2.85
C TYR A 565 23.68 28.65 2.18
N VAL A 566 22.69 29.52 1.90
CA VAL A 566 22.95 30.89 1.47
C VAL A 566 23.75 31.68 2.51
N TYR A 567 23.66 31.34 3.81
CA TYR A 567 24.48 31.95 4.86
C TYR A 567 25.63 31.03 5.24
N SER A 568 25.33 29.83 5.72
CA SER A 568 26.34 28.87 6.14
C SER A 568 25.80 27.45 6.15
N LYS A 569 26.71 26.49 5.99
CA LYS A 569 26.48 25.11 6.41
C LYS A 569 26.59 25.01 7.95
N SER A 570 26.26 23.86 8.50
CA SER A 570 26.54 23.58 9.91
C SER A 570 28.04 23.59 10.17
N VAL A 571 28.46 24.26 11.24
CA VAL A 571 29.85 24.42 11.68
C VAL A 571 30.08 23.74 13.02
N SER A 572 31.33 23.50 13.41
CA SER A 572 31.63 22.99 14.75
C SER A 572 31.47 24.09 15.81
N ASN A 573 31.36 23.71 17.08
CA ASN A 573 31.34 24.68 18.18
C ASN A 573 32.63 25.51 18.24
N ASP A 574 33.78 24.91 17.94
CA ASP A 574 35.07 25.62 17.96
C ASP A 574 35.16 26.69 16.87
N GLU A 575 34.65 26.37 15.67
CA GLU A 575 34.55 27.34 14.57
C GLU A 575 33.60 28.49 14.93
N LEU A 576 32.47 28.17 15.57
CA LEU A 576 31.53 29.16 16.09
C LEU A 576 32.19 30.10 17.10
N LEU A 577 32.90 29.56 18.10
CA LEU A 577 33.60 30.35 19.11
C LEU A 577 34.67 31.26 18.46
N GLY A 578 35.39 30.77 17.46
CA GLY A 578 36.35 31.58 16.70
C GLY A 578 35.70 32.74 15.93
N HIS A 579 34.48 32.58 15.43
CA HIS A 579 33.72 33.67 14.80
C HIS A 579 33.13 34.66 15.83
N ALA A 580 32.70 34.16 16.97
CA ALA A 580 32.10 34.89 18.08
C ALA A 580 33.03 35.93 18.73
N GLU A 581 34.34 35.68 18.78
CA GLU A 581 35.34 36.60 19.33
C GLU A 581 35.41 37.96 18.60
N SER A 582 34.78 38.08 17.42
CA SER A 582 34.77 39.29 16.59
C SER A 582 33.63 40.29 16.86
N GLY A 583 32.68 39.98 17.74
CA GLY A 583 31.50 40.83 18.07
C GLY A 583 30.21 40.38 17.38
N ASN A 584 29.29 41.32 17.06
CA ASN A 584 27.99 41.02 16.42
C ASN A 584 28.17 40.19 15.14
N TRP A 585 27.96 38.89 15.26
CA TRP A 585 28.24 37.94 14.18
C TRP A 585 27.24 38.14 13.04
N THR A 586 27.74 38.75 11.96
CA THR A 586 26.96 39.03 10.75
C THR A 586 27.52 38.17 9.63
N ILE A 587 26.67 37.36 8.99
CA ILE A 587 27.06 36.52 7.87
C ILE A 587 26.50 37.13 6.60
N LYS A 588 27.36 37.52 5.66
CA LYS A 588 26.88 38.02 4.37
C LYS A 588 26.32 36.86 3.55
N PRO A 589 25.10 36.97 2.98
CA PRO A 589 24.54 35.91 2.16
C PRO A 589 25.39 35.73 0.89
N ALA A 590 25.78 34.48 0.63
CA ALA A 590 26.55 34.05 -0.53
C ALA A 590 25.95 32.76 -1.09
N GLY A 591 25.48 32.81 -2.34
CA GLY A 591 24.87 31.66 -3.00
C GLY A 591 24.67 31.89 -4.49
N PRO A 592 24.26 30.86 -5.24
CA PRO A 592 23.86 31.02 -6.64
C PRO A 592 22.71 32.03 -6.77
N ALA A 593 22.69 32.75 -7.90
CA ALA A 593 21.64 33.73 -8.19
C ALA A 593 20.24 33.13 -8.35
N ARG A 594 20.17 31.83 -8.70
CA ARG A 594 18.92 31.06 -8.81
C ARG A 594 19.14 29.64 -8.32
N GLN A 595 18.11 29.06 -7.70
CA GLN A 595 18.08 27.65 -7.33
C GLN A 595 18.30 26.74 -8.55
N ARG A 596 19.13 25.72 -8.40
CA ARG A 596 19.29 24.61 -9.36
C ARG A 596 18.76 23.34 -8.70
N ASN A 597 18.19 22.41 -9.47
CA ASN A 597 17.67 21.14 -8.94
C ASN A 597 18.67 20.43 -8.01
N ASP A 598 18.15 19.80 -6.96
CA ASP A 598 18.92 19.08 -5.95
C ASP A 598 19.85 18.04 -6.59
N ARG A 599 21.10 18.02 -6.13
CA ARG A 599 22.11 17.06 -6.54
C ARG A 599 22.44 16.18 -5.35
N PHE A 600 22.11 14.90 -5.43
CA PHE A 600 22.56 13.91 -4.47
C PHE A 600 24.02 13.59 -4.77
N GLN A 601 24.92 13.81 -3.81
CA GLN A 601 26.27 13.25 -3.89
C GLN A 601 26.15 11.74 -3.78
N MET A 602 26.59 11.03 -4.80
CA MET A 602 26.61 9.57 -4.80
C MET A 602 27.90 9.12 -5.46
N PHE A 603 28.56 8.09 -4.93
CA PHE A 603 29.77 7.52 -5.50
C PHE A 603 29.44 6.13 -6.01
N ARG A 604 29.05 6.04 -7.29
CA ARG A 604 28.62 4.78 -7.91
C ARG A 604 29.31 4.58 -9.24
N ASN A 605 29.89 3.40 -9.46
CA ASN A 605 30.36 3.00 -10.78
C ASN A 605 29.15 2.66 -11.65
N VAL A 606 29.04 3.31 -12.80
CA VAL A 606 27.99 3.08 -13.79
C VAL A 606 28.63 2.85 -15.17
N GLY A 607 27.89 2.18 -16.06
CA GLY A 607 28.29 2.06 -17.45
C GLY A 607 27.91 3.33 -18.21
N ALA A 608 28.83 3.90 -19.00
CA ALA A 608 28.51 4.89 -20.02
C ALA A 608 28.74 4.25 -21.39
N ILE A 609 27.68 4.08 -22.17
CA ILE A 609 27.73 3.42 -23.47
C ILE A 609 27.70 4.50 -24.56
N HIS A 610 28.67 4.46 -25.47
CA HIS A 610 28.72 5.29 -26.67
C HIS A 610 29.08 4.42 -27.86
N ASP A 611 28.26 4.46 -28.91
CA ASP A 611 28.32 3.53 -30.04
C ASP A 611 28.40 2.06 -29.56
N ASN A 612 29.51 1.37 -29.89
CA ASN A 612 29.73 -0.04 -29.53
C ASN A 612 30.65 -0.23 -28.30
N TYR A 613 30.94 0.84 -27.56
CA TYR A 613 31.85 0.79 -26.41
C TYR A 613 31.13 1.12 -25.10
N ARG A 614 31.38 0.30 -24.06
CA ARG A 614 30.92 0.53 -22.69
C ARG A 614 32.11 0.95 -21.83
N TYR A 615 32.07 2.19 -21.35
CA TYR A 615 33.05 2.77 -20.43
C TYR A 615 32.56 2.60 -19.00
N THR A 616 33.45 2.29 -18.07
CA THR A 616 33.13 2.37 -16.63
C THR A 616 33.44 3.78 -16.16
N VAL A 617 32.42 4.48 -15.65
CA VAL A 617 32.55 5.85 -15.12
C VAL A 617 32.07 5.91 -13.67
N VAL A 618 32.68 6.81 -12.91
CA VAL A 618 32.27 7.13 -11.54
C VAL A 618 31.25 8.24 -11.60
N MET A 619 30.00 7.95 -11.24
CA MET A 619 29.02 8.98 -10.95
C MET A 619 29.36 9.59 -9.59
N ARG A 620 29.41 10.93 -9.50
CA ARG A 620 29.61 11.68 -8.23
C ARG A 620 28.36 12.39 -7.77
N ASN A 621 27.50 12.81 -8.71
CA ASN A 621 26.26 13.50 -8.38
C ASN A 621 25.15 13.05 -9.32
N LEU A 622 23.94 12.91 -8.78
CA LEU A 622 22.72 12.60 -9.54
C LEU A 622 21.60 13.57 -9.19
N SER A 623 20.80 13.93 -10.19
CA SER A 623 19.58 14.74 -10.07
C SER A 623 18.54 14.19 -11.03
N ALA A 624 17.29 14.61 -10.89
CA ALA A 624 16.21 14.17 -11.78
C ALA A 624 16.53 14.44 -13.27
N THR A 625 17.26 15.51 -13.56
CA THR A 625 17.51 15.98 -14.94
C THR A 625 18.92 15.68 -15.45
N GLY A 626 19.82 15.14 -14.64
CA GLY A 626 21.20 14.93 -15.07
C GLY A 626 22.12 14.44 -13.98
N ALA A 627 23.38 14.20 -14.34
CA ALA A 627 24.40 13.69 -13.45
C ALA A 627 25.77 14.33 -13.70
N PHE A 628 26.67 14.16 -12.74
CA PHE A 628 28.09 14.44 -12.90
C PHE A 628 28.88 13.13 -12.86
N ILE A 629 29.61 12.86 -13.94
CA ILE A 629 30.37 11.62 -14.13
C ILE A 629 31.85 11.93 -14.33
N GLU A 630 32.70 10.99 -13.94
CA GLU A 630 34.15 11.07 -14.08
C GLU A 630 34.71 9.76 -14.65
N GLY A 631 35.75 9.85 -15.47
CA GLY A 631 36.50 8.66 -15.93
C GLY A 631 36.79 8.61 -17.43
N ILE A 632 36.25 9.53 -18.23
CA ILE A 632 36.51 9.60 -19.68
C ILE A 632 37.21 10.91 -20.00
N MET A 633 38.37 10.85 -20.65
CA MET A 633 39.17 12.02 -21.00
C MET A 633 38.60 12.77 -22.21
N ASP A 634 38.53 14.08 -22.09
CA ASP A 634 38.32 15.05 -23.19
C ASP A 634 37.08 14.78 -24.06
N VAL A 635 35.99 14.34 -23.43
CA VAL A 635 34.72 14.11 -24.14
C VAL A 635 34.15 15.43 -24.67
N PRO A 636 33.81 15.53 -25.98
CA PRO A 636 33.19 16.71 -26.57
C PRO A 636 31.83 17.06 -25.96
N ILE A 637 31.48 18.35 -25.96
CA ILE A 637 30.12 18.79 -25.62
C ILE A 637 29.17 18.36 -26.74
N GLY A 638 28.00 17.85 -26.38
CA GLY A 638 27.02 17.31 -27.32
C GLY A 638 27.13 15.81 -27.56
N THR A 639 28.18 15.14 -27.07
CA THR A 639 28.26 13.67 -27.14
C THR A 639 27.10 13.04 -26.37
N GLN A 640 26.45 12.06 -26.99
CA GLN A 640 25.38 11.28 -26.37
C GLN A 640 25.93 9.99 -25.77
N PHE A 641 25.50 9.68 -24.55
CA PHE A 641 25.74 8.41 -23.88
C PHE A 641 24.42 7.75 -23.52
N VAL A 642 24.42 6.43 -23.46
CA VAL A 642 23.43 5.68 -22.69
C VAL A 642 24.08 5.31 -21.36
N ILE A 643 23.58 5.88 -20.27
CA ILE A 643 24.03 5.58 -18.92
C ILE A 643 23.30 4.34 -18.42
N ASP A 644 24.05 3.32 -18.09
CA ASP A 644 23.59 2.04 -17.58
C ASP A 644 23.80 1.98 -16.06
N PHE A 645 22.70 2.06 -15.34
CA PHE A 645 22.67 1.97 -13.88
C PHE A 645 22.59 0.51 -13.39
N GLY A 646 22.54 -0.47 -14.29
CA GLY A 646 22.31 -1.88 -13.99
C GLY A 646 20.82 -2.24 -14.00
N GLU A 647 20.51 -3.54 -13.94
CA GLU A 647 19.14 -4.08 -13.86
C GLU A 647 18.19 -3.58 -14.96
N GLY A 648 18.71 -3.32 -16.16
CA GLY A 648 17.93 -2.79 -17.29
C GLY A 648 17.56 -1.30 -17.16
N GLN A 649 18.10 -0.58 -16.18
CA GLN A 649 17.91 0.87 -16.03
C GLN A 649 18.88 1.64 -16.92
N LEU A 650 18.39 2.06 -18.09
CA LEU A 650 19.16 2.82 -19.07
C LEU A 650 18.60 4.24 -19.21
N ALA A 651 19.48 5.24 -19.18
CA ALA A 651 19.12 6.64 -19.41
C ALA A 651 19.98 7.26 -20.51
N THR A 652 19.36 7.74 -21.58
CA THR A 652 20.07 8.54 -22.59
C THR A 652 20.41 9.90 -22.01
N ALA A 653 21.66 10.32 -22.18
CA ALA A 653 22.18 11.57 -21.66
C ALA A 653 23.09 12.28 -22.66
N THR A 654 23.03 13.61 -22.68
CA THR A 654 23.88 14.46 -23.51
C THR A 654 24.90 15.20 -22.65
N VAL A 655 26.16 15.22 -23.06
CA VAL A 655 27.21 16.00 -22.39
C VAL A 655 26.96 17.49 -22.59
N ARG A 656 26.75 18.22 -21.49
CA ARG A 656 26.56 19.68 -21.48
C ARG A 656 27.78 20.46 -21.00
N ARG A 657 28.65 19.79 -20.24
CA ARG A 657 29.89 20.39 -19.73
C ARG A 657 30.99 19.36 -19.72
N THR A 658 32.19 19.75 -20.12
CA THR A 658 33.39 18.92 -20.06
C THR A 658 34.55 19.68 -19.41
N LYS A 659 35.33 19.00 -18.57
CA LYS A 659 36.58 19.51 -17.99
C LYS A 659 37.54 18.33 -17.76
N LYS A 660 38.48 18.11 -18.69
CA LYS A 660 39.39 16.96 -18.67
C LYS A 660 38.63 15.63 -18.58
N HIS A 661 38.74 14.93 -17.46
CA HIS A 661 38.08 13.64 -17.21
C HIS A 661 36.69 13.75 -16.57
N GLN A 662 36.16 14.97 -16.41
CA GLN A 662 34.90 15.25 -15.73
C GLN A 662 33.83 15.73 -16.71
N GLN A 663 32.64 15.13 -16.68
CA GLN A 663 31.52 15.50 -17.52
C GLN A 663 30.27 15.80 -16.69
N GLY A 664 29.58 16.89 -17.05
CA GLY A 664 28.19 17.14 -16.66
C GLY A 664 27.27 16.68 -17.78
N ILE A 665 26.40 15.73 -17.49
CA ILE A 665 25.46 15.14 -18.43
C ILE A 665 24.02 15.52 -18.07
N GLU A 666 23.18 15.71 -19.08
CA GLU A 666 21.75 15.99 -18.96
C GLU A 666 20.97 14.80 -19.53
N PHE A 667 20.00 14.29 -18.78
CA PHE A 667 19.15 13.18 -19.23
C PHE A 667 18.08 13.67 -20.20
N GLU A 668 17.78 12.88 -21.23
CA GLU A 668 16.69 13.18 -22.16
C GLU A 668 15.30 13.03 -21.51
N GLN A 669 15.17 12.08 -20.59
CA GLN A 669 13.99 11.90 -19.75
C GLN A 669 14.36 12.12 -18.29
N SER A 670 13.50 12.85 -17.57
CA SER A 670 13.70 13.04 -16.14
C SER A 670 13.55 11.71 -15.40
N MET A 671 14.45 11.45 -14.47
CA MET A 671 14.35 10.33 -13.54
C MET A 671 13.22 10.53 -12.55
N VAL A 672 12.72 9.43 -11.99
CA VAL A 672 11.61 9.39 -11.02
C VAL A 672 12.12 8.94 -9.66
N SER A 673 11.42 9.32 -8.59
CA SER A 673 11.74 8.87 -7.23
C SER A 673 11.68 7.34 -7.15
N ASP A 674 12.66 6.72 -6.50
CA ASP A 674 12.59 5.30 -6.15
C ASP A 674 11.76 5.05 -4.87
N GLY A 675 11.27 6.11 -4.23
CA GLY A 675 10.55 6.07 -2.96
C GLY A 675 11.47 6.06 -1.73
N ASN A 676 12.77 5.86 -1.92
CA ASN A 676 13.76 5.71 -0.85
C ASN A 676 14.77 6.86 -0.78
N GLY A 677 14.39 8.04 -1.28
CA GLY A 677 15.27 9.21 -1.35
C GLY A 677 16.30 9.16 -2.50
N GLY A 678 16.25 8.12 -3.33
CA GLY A 678 17.04 7.99 -4.55
C GLY A 678 16.21 8.27 -5.81
N LEU A 679 16.82 8.00 -6.96
CA LEU A 679 16.23 8.19 -8.27
C LEU A 679 16.41 6.93 -9.11
N CYS A 680 15.39 6.57 -9.87
CA CYS A 680 15.40 5.48 -10.82
C CYS A 680 14.89 5.91 -12.19
N THR A 681 15.16 5.09 -13.21
CA THR A 681 14.59 5.29 -14.55
C THR A 681 13.11 4.99 -14.55
N ARG A 682 12.33 5.76 -15.33
CA ARG A 682 10.88 5.59 -15.46
C ARG A 682 10.50 4.20 -16.01
N HIS A 683 11.31 3.70 -16.94
CA HIS A 683 11.14 2.41 -17.59
C HIS A 683 12.46 1.62 -17.54
N ARG A 684 12.34 0.30 -17.41
CA ARG A 684 13.46 -0.64 -17.55
C ARG A 684 13.39 -1.33 -18.89
N VAL A 685 14.54 -1.66 -19.47
CA VAL A 685 14.61 -2.56 -20.62
C VAL A 685 14.21 -3.96 -20.16
N SER A 686 13.17 -4.51 -20.77
CA SER A 686 12.67 -5.85 -20.43
C SER A 686 13.75 -6.92 -20.60
N PRO A 687 13.92 -7.85 -19.64
CA PRO A 687 14.79 -9.02 -19.77
C PRO A 687 14.51 -9.82 -21.04
N TYR A 688 13.26 -9.86 -21.51
CA TYR A 688 12.89 -10.53 -22.75
C TYR A 688 13.52 -9.87 -23.98
N LEU A 689 13.61 -8.54 -24.02
CA LEU A 689 14.25 -7.79 -25.11
C LEU A 689 15.76 -8.00 -25.09
N ILE A 690 16.38 -8.02 -23.89
CA ILE A 690 17.81 -8.30 -23.73
C ILE A 690 18.11 -9.72 -24.24
N ALA A 691 17.30 -10.72 -23.86
CA ALA A 691 17.46 -12.09 -24.32
C ALA A 691 17.30 -12.22 -25.85
N ALA A 692 16.32 -11.53 -26.44
CA ALA A 692 16.10 -11.50 -27.88
C ALA A 692 17.27 -10.87 -28.64
N ALA A 693 17.79 -9.73 -28.15
CA ALA A 693 18.96 -9.07 -28.73
C ALA A 693 20.23 -9.93 -28.65
N THR A 694 20.39 -10.68 -27.55
CA THR A 694 21.52 -11.61 -27.35
C THR A 694 21.41 -12.82 -28.29
N GLN A 695 20.20 -13.33 -28.55
CA GLN A 695 19.97 -14.40 -29.53
C GLN A 695 20.21 -13.94 -30.97
N GLN A 696 19.83 -12.70 -31.33
CA GLN A 696 20.08 -12.11 -32.65
C GLN A 696 21.57 -11.87 -32.91
N THR A 697 22.32 -11.41 -31.91
CA THR A 697 23.78 -11.24 -32.03
C THR A 697 24.51 -12.58 -32.17
N ALA A 698 24.07 -13.63 -31.46
CA ALA A 698 24.59 -14.99 -31.62
C ALA A 698 24.30 -15.59 -33.01
N THR A 699 23.17 -15.26 -33.63
CA THR A 699 22.84 -15.70 -35.00
C THR A 699 23.58 -14.90 -36.07
N SER A 700 23.89 -13.61 -35.85
CA SER A 700 24.71 -12.80 -36.77
C SER A 700 26.22 -13.09 -36.69
N LEU A 701 26.68 -13.71 -35.60
CA LEU A 701 28.08 -14.11 -35.39
C LEU A 701 28.37 -15.56 -35.79
N ALA A 702 27.43 -16.25 -36.45
CA ALA A 702 27.70 -17.53 -37.10
C ALA A 702 28.67 -17.31 -38.27
N LEU A 703 29.96 -17.26 -37.98
CA LEU A 703 31.01 -17.38 -38.98
C LEU A 703 30.75 -18.67 -39.77
N PRO A 704 30.80 -18.64 -41.12
CA PRO A 704 30.64 -19.85 -41.91
C PRO A 704 31.70 -20.86 -41.47
N SER A 705 31.25 -22.08 -41.19
CA SER A 705 32.12 -23.20 -40.83
C SER A 705 33.00 -23.57 -42.04
N PHE A 706 34.19 -22.98 -42.12
CA PHE A 706 35.22 -23.46 -43.03
C PHE A 706 35.63 -24.87 -42.61
N THR A 707 35.37 -25.85 -43.46
CA THR A 707 35.52 -27.28 -43.13
C THR A 707 36.83 -27.90 -43.63
N THR A 708 37.72 -27.16 -44.31
CA THR A 708 39.01 -27.73 -44.76
C THR A 708 40.12 -26.70 -44.94
N THR A 709 41.34 -27.07 -44.52
CA THR A 709 42.61 -26.34 -44.55
C THR A 709 43.29 -26.23 -45.93
N THR A 710 42.54 -26.16 -47.04
CA THR A 710 43.15 -26.25 -48.39
C THR A 710 43.16 -24.99 -49.26
N ASP A 711 42.53 -23.88 -48.87
CA ASP A 711 42.53 -22.67 -49.73
C ASP A 711 43.20 -21.44 -49.09
N TRP A 712 44.27 -21.65 -48.32
CA TRP A 712 45.26 -20.58 -48.06
C TRP A 712 46.38 -20.68 -49.10
N THR A 713 46.14 -20.14 -50.30
CA THR A 713 47.23 -19.69 -51.18
C THR A 713 47.00 -18.22 -51.48
N GLY A 714 48.01 -17.41 -51.16
CA GLY A 714 47.90 -15.96 -51.14
C GLY A 714 47.80 -15.31 -52.52
N ASN A 715 47.04 -14.22 -52.55
CA ASN A 715 47.49 -12.92 -53.03
C ASN A 715 46.62 -11.82 -52.42
#